data_AF-A0A954SV33-F1
#
_entry.id   AF-A0A954SV33-F1
#
_cell.length_a   1.000
_cell.length_b   1.000
_cell.length_c   1.000
_cell.angle_alpha   90.00
_cell.angle_beta   90.00
_cell.angle_gamma   90.00
#
_symmetry.space_group_name_H-M   'P 1'
#
loop_
_entity.id
_entity.type
_entity.pdbx_description
1 polymer ?
#
loop_
_entity_poly.entity_id
_entity_poly.type
_entity_poly.pdbx_seq_one_letter_code
_entity_poly.pdbx_strand_id
1 'polypeptide(L)'
;YQVNGFISPDSPGDADVYSFQAEAGTEVWFDIDQSSSDIDLVLDFLKSDGVAYARSLESQGAQINPILATPNLNELSTQNPSNGSADDKVFPLMKEATDGGDYFGTNRRDPGMRVILPGTKGQVFTYFVRVRSQAGTTEKYLANHASVDLAKVNGGITSGYYELSIRLQQRDEIPGSTIQYADIRYATNGVEITGQPGHSPLLGETAETTSPTGNDTSADAQTIGNLLASDRNTISLGGSLSGQSDVDFYELVIDYQQIQSIPGVNGSGKTWATVFDIDYADGLARPDTTISVFNEAGQLIFVGRDSNVADDQPAGSNPLHDLSRGSNGQLDAYIGSAQISEGTYYVAVSTSGMRPTAISTTFQGAANDSLARLEPISGVRRVVEDHIGFDGYHTGSNAVGYWNNPSSNGQILPISTVAQLQAEVQPLNLNDLVLYVGQANRLYSVNPGTGTTIRNLGAMGAAPVSVGDLVMRSDGTLFAYSGIAGDAANAGQVTTVDPTNGTLGTPINDSIIDATLTSDVVGAIALRRNGLQDYSPFYAVDNPPGGPNQNRSTLFIGSRTTGSAAPDPNDPEVGLKGTITGPGITGFTTGMAFVNGVLYGVSISGQLYTINQTTGAASLVSNLGVPFTGLTNGPQNAANGAYKDMLFATDSAGNLYALSTTGAFQPV
;
A
#
# COMPACT_ATOMS: atom_id res chain seq x y z
N TYR A 1 35.94 -31.82 -15.90
CA TYR A 1 35.94 -32.92 -16.89
C TYR A 1 35.41 -34.16 -16.21
N GLN A 2 34.61 -34.95 -16.92
CA GLN A 2 33.98 -36.19 -16.44
C GLN A 2 34.48 -37.34 -17.31
N VAL A 3 34.90 -38.43 -16.69
CA VAL A 3 35.48 -39.60 -17.37
C VAL A 3 34.81 -40.86 -16.87
N ASN A 4 34.17 -41.60 -17.76
CA ASN A 4 33.55 -42.88 -17.42
C ASN A 4 34.62 -43.98 -17.54
N GLY A 5 34.86 -44.68 -16.43
CA GLY A 5 35.82 -45.78 -16.33
C GLY A 5 35.16 -47.08 -15.91
N PHE A 6 35.90 -48.19 -16.03
CA PHE A 6 35.41 -49.52 -15.70
C PHE A 6 36.57 -50.43 -15.26
N ILE A 7 36.56 -50.84 -13.99
CA ILE A 7 37.49 -51.86 -13.49
C ILE A 7 36.95 -53.23 -13.87
N SER A 8 37.71 -53.98 -14.67
CA SER A 8 37.27 -55.25 -15.25
C SER A 8 36.99 -56.35 -14.20
N PRO A 9 35.84 -57.06 -14.27
CA PRO A 9 35.55 -58.21 -13.42
C PRO A 9 36.52 -59.37 -13.59
N ASP A 10 37.08 -59.54 -14.80
CA ASP A 10 38.02 -60.61 -15.12
C ASP A 10 39.46 -60.27 -14.66
N SER A 11 39.71 -59.01 -14.30
CA SER A 11 40.97 -58.52 -13.76
C SER A 11 40.71 -57.44 -12.71
N PRO A 12 40.20 -57.78 -11.50
CA PRO A 12 39.90 -56.78 -10.47
C PRO A 12 41.14 -55.99 -9.98
N GLY A 13 42.34 -56.48 -10.30
CA GLY A 13 43.60 -55.77 -10.12
C GLY A 13 43.93 -54.76 -11.21
N ASP A 14 43.02 -54.47 -12.14
CA ASP A 14 43.20 -53.41 -13.13
C ASP A 14 43.26 -52.02 -12.46
N ALA A 15 43.99 -51.10 -13.08
CA ALA A 15 44.16 -49.75 -12.61
C ALA A 15 44.20 -48.78 -13.80
N ASP A 16 43.22 -47.91 -13.85
CA ASP A 16 43.11 -46.88 -14.88
C ASP A 16 43.94 -45.67 -14.48
N VAL A 17 44.76 -45.16 -15.41
CA VAL A 17 45.59 -43.97 -15.19
C VAL A 17 45.25 -42.89 -16.20
N TYR A 18 44.84 -41.74 -15.69
CA TYR A 18 44.50 -40.54 -16.45
C TYR A 18 45.58 -39.48 -16.26
N SER A 19 45.75 -38.62 -17.27
CA SER A 19 46.68 -37.50 -17.21
C SER A 19 46.01 -36.20 -17.61
N PHE A 20 46.40 -35.10 -16.97
CA PHE A 20 45.92 -33.76 -17.30
C PHE A 20 47.04 -32.73 -17.16
N GLN A 21 46.93 -31.60 -17.87
CA GLN A 21 47.88 -30.49 -17.76
C GLN A 21 47.27 -29.35 -16.97
N ALA A 22 48.02 -28.79 -16.03
CA ALA A 22 47.59 -27.65 -15.24
C ALA A 22 48.79 -26.87 -14.68
N GLU A 23 48.55 -25.62 -14.29
CA GLU A 23 49.55 -24.79 -13.61
C GLU A 23 49.74 -25.28 -12.16
N ALA A 24 50.99 -25.50 -11.74
CA ALA A 24 51.31 -25.79 -10.35
C ALA A 24 50.81 -24.67 -9.42
N GLY A 25 50.30 -25.06 -8.25
CA GLY A 25 49.65 -24.16 -7.30
C GLY A 25 48.15 -23.94 -7.54
N THR A 26 47.57 -24.47 -8.62
CA THR A 26 46.11 -24.52 -8.82
C THR A 26 45.49 -25.51 -7.82
N GLU A 27 44.36 -25.15 -7.21
CA GLU A 27 43.55 -26.07 -6.39
C GLU A 27 42.61 -26.86 -7.31
N VAL A 28 42.65 -28.19 -7.22
CA VAL A 28 41.87 -29.11 -8.06
C VAL A 28 41.17 -30.14 -7.19
N TRP A 29 39.91 -30.41 -7.50
CA TRP A 29 39.10 -31.45 -6.89
C TRP A 29 39.06 -32.67 -7.81
N PHE A 30 39.17 -33.83 -7.18
CA PHE A 30 39.01 -35.13 -7.81
C PHE A 30 37.90 -35.86 -7.08
N ASP A 31 36.89 -36.29 -7.81
CA ASP A 31 35.71 -36.95 -7.26
C ASP A 31 35.41 -38.23 -8.03
N ILE A 32 34.87 -39.21 -7.32
CA ILE A 32 34.29 -40.39 -7.94
C ILE A 32 32.80 -40.38 -7.68
N ASP A 33 32.02 -40.38 -8.75
CA ASP A 33 30.58 -40.38 -8.72
C ASP A 33 30.03 -41.64 -9.38
N GLN A 34 28.74 -41.91 -9.17
CA GLN A 34 27.99 -42.96 -9.87
C GLN A 34 28.70 -44.31 -9.95
N SER A 35 29.43 -44.71 -8.90
CA SER A 35 30.07 -46.01 -8.90
C SER A 35 29.05 -47.13 -8.65
N SER A 36 29.30 -48.29 -9.24
CA SER A 36 28.48 -49.48 -8.98
C SER A 36 28.55 -49.88 -7.49
N SER A 37 27.48 -50.43 -6.91
CA SER A 37 27.46 -50.85 -5.49
C SER A 37 28.52 -51.89 -5.10
N ASP A 38 29.04 -52.62 -6.09
CA ASP A 38 29.89 -53.79 -5.88
C ASP A 38 31.39 -53.45 -5.99
N ILE A 39 31.73 -52.17 -6.20
CA ILE A 39 33.11 -51.68 -6.28
C ILE A 39 33.52 -50.91 -5.01
N ASP A 40 34.80 -51.00 -4.67
CA ASP A 40 35.43 -50.26 -3.57
C ASP A 40 36.71 -49.65 -4.14
N LEU A 41 36.67 -48.34 -4.38
CA LEU A 41 37.64 -47.64 -5.22
C LEU A 41 38.71 -46.94 -4.39
N VAL A 42 39.87 -46.79 -5.00
CA VAL A 42 40.99 -46.00 -4.49
C VAL A 42 41.38 -44.99 -5.55
N LEU A 43 41.45 -43.73 -5.13
CA LEU A 43 41.87 -42.61 -5.96
C LEU A 43 43.27 -42.17 -5.55
N ASP A 44 44.25 -42.42 -6.40
CA ASP A 44 45.64 -42.02 -6.21
C ASP A 44 45.96 -40.78 -7.07
N PHE A 45 46.53 -39.74 -6.49
CA PHE A 45 47.17 -38.66 -7.25
C PHE A 45 48.67 -38.93 -7.31
N LEU A 46 49.24 -39.01 -8.52
CA LEU A 46 50.59 -39.48 -8.76
C LEU A 46 51.54 -38.34 -9.19
N LYS A 47 52.81 -38.47 -8.81
CA LYS A 47 53.91 -37.71 -9.40
C LYS A 47 54.30 -38.29 -10.77
N SER A 48 55.13 -37.55 -11.51
CA SER A 48 55.66 -37.97 -12.81
C SER A 48 56.53 -39.24 -12.78
N ASP A 49 56.97 -39.69 -11.60
CA ASP A 49 57.72 -40.93 -11.39
C ASP A 49 56.82 -42.14 -11.08
N GLY A 50 55.49 -41.97 -11.08
CA GLY A 50 54.50 -43.01 -10.80
C GLY A 50 54.24 -43.27 -9.31
N VAL A 51 54.91 -42.53 -8.40
CA VAL A 51 54.69 -42.63 -6.96
C VAL A 51 53.44 -41.83 -6.56
N ALA A 52 52.59 -42.39 -5.71
CA ALA A 52 51.43 -41.66 -5.19
C ALA A 52 51.87 -40.54 -4.25
N TYR A 53 51.44 -39.32 -4.56
CA TYR A 53 51.57 -38.13 -3.73
C TYR A 53 50.43 -38.01 -2.72
N ALA A 54 49.22 -38.44 -3.12
CA ALA A 54 48.03 -38.43 -2.28
C ALA A 54 47.15 -39.63 -2.61
N ARG A 55 46.34 -40.05 -1.64
CA ARG A 55 45.38 -41.13 -1.79
C ARG A 55 44.09 -40.81 -1.06
N SER A 56 42.96 -41.06 -1.72
CA SER A 56 41.63 -41.08 -1.11
C SER A 56 41.02 -42.48 -1.21
N LEU A 57 40.32 -42.87 -0.14
CA LEU A 57 39.57 -44.12 -0.01
C LEU A 57 38.07 -43.88 0.20
N GLU A 58 37.69 -42.66 0.58
CA GLU A 58 36.31 -42.25 0.84
C GLU A 58 36.20 -40.71 0.79
N SER A 59 35.11 -40.20 0.24
CA SER A 59 34.78 -38.77 0.12
C SER A 59 34.08 -38.24 1.39
N GLN A 60 33.29 -39.11 2.06
CA GLN A 60 32.39 -38.75 3.17
C GLN A 60 32.96 -39.01 4.58
N GLY A 61 34.22 -39.47 4.68
CA GLY A 61 34.89 -39.75 5.94
C GLY A 61 36.05 -38.79 6.19
N ALA A 62 36.21 -38.32 7.44
CA ALA A 62 37.33 -37.49 7.86
C ALA A 62 38.72 -38.18 7.78
N GLN A 63 38.85 -39.32 7.10
CA GLN A 63 40.08 -40.08 6.96
C GLN A 63 40.74 -39.82 5.60
N ILE A 64 41.39 -38.67 5.49
CA ILE A 64 42.32 -38.42 4.38
C ILE A 64 43.70 -38.53 4.96
N ASN A 65 44.43 -39.54 4.52
CA ASN A 65 45.81 -39.78 4.95
C ASN A 65 46.74 -39.09 3.95
N PRO A 66 47.23 -37.86 4.19
CA PRO A 66 48.28 -37.28 3.37
C PRO A 66 49.51 -38.19 3.43
N ILE A 67 49.99 -38.64 2.27
CA ILE A 67 51.24 -39.40 2.16
C ILE A 67 52.38 -38.38 2.13
N LEU A 68 52.78 -37.87 3.29
CA LEU A 68 54.04 -37.16 3.41
C LEU A 68 55.04 -37.96 4.24
N ALA A 69 56.23 -38.12 3.67
CA ALA A 69 57.31 -38.97 4.14
C ALA A 69 57.98 -38.45 5.42
N THR A 70 57.26 -38.40 6.54
CA THR A 70 57.84 -38.27 7.89
C THR A 70 56.98 -38.96 8.96
N PRO A 71 57.58 -39.71 9.90
CA PRO A 71 56.85 -40.48 10.90
C PRO A 71 56.41 -39.55 12.04
N ASN A 72 55.16 -39.12 12.08
CA ASN A 72 54.45 -38.76 13.32
C ASN A 72 52.96 -38.48 13.01
N LEU A 73 52.17 -39.56 13.01
CA LEU A 73 50.71 -39.53 12.95
C LEU A 73 50.17 -39.33 14.36
N ASN A 74 49.69 -38.12 14.69
CA ASN A 74 48.66 -37.94 15.72
C ASN A 74 47.95 -36.58 15.77
N GLU A 75 48.14 -35.66 14.83
CA GLU A 75 47.34 -34.42 14.78
C GLU A 75 47.07 -33.99 13.32
N LEU A 76 46.05 -34.58 12.69
CA LEU A 76 45.26 -33.86 11.69
C LEU A 76 43.79 -33.93 12.12
N SER A 77 43.57 -33.41 13.33
CA SER A 77 42.30 -33.24 13.98
C SER A 77 41.80 -31.82 13.68
N THR A 78 40.74 -31.69 12.89
CA THR A 78 39.61 -30.75 13.08
C THR A 78 39.85 -29.27 13.41
N GLN A 79 41.04 -28.69 13.26
CA GLN A 79 41.24 -27.26 13.55
C GLN A 79 42.15 -26.54 12.54
N ASN A 80 41.55 -25.53 11.92
CA ASN A 80 42.18 -24.30 11.44
C ASN A 80 43.19 -24.42 10.26
N PRO A 81 42.87 -23.86 9.07
CA PRO A 81 43.80 -23.85 7.92
C PRO A 81 45.03 -22.94 8.10
N SER A 82 45.20 -22.34 9.28
CA SER A 82 46.24 -21.34 9.54
C SER A 82 47.52 -21.88 10.19
N ASN A 83 47.69 -23.20 10.37
CA ASN A 83 48.90 -23.76 10.98
C ASN A 83 49.50 -24.98 10.28
N GLY A 84 49.16 -25.18 9.00
CA GLY A 84 49.81 -26.19 8.18
C GLY A 84 51.26 -25.81 7.87
N SER A 85 52.20 -26.70 8.18
CA SER A 85 53.50 -26.72 7.49
C SER A 85 53.23 -26.59 5.98
N ALA A 86 54.02 -25.77 5.28
CA ALA A 86 53.82 -25.39 3.87
C ALA A 86 53.82 -26.56 2.86
N ASP A 87 53.92 -27.80 3.33
CA ASP A 87 54.06 -29.03 2.55
C ASP A 87 52.80 -29.91 2.48
N ASP A 88 51.79 -29.70 3.35
CA ASP A 88 50.53 -30.47 3.28
C ASP A 88 49.55 -29.82 2.29
N LYS A 89 49.60 -30.26 1.03
CA LYS A 89 48.81 -29.73 -0.11
C LYS A 89 47.60 -30.59 -0.50
N VAL A 90 47.17 -31.50 0.38
CA VAL A 90 46.09 -32.48 0.13
C VAL A 90 45.03 -32.30 1.19
N PHE A 91 43.76 -32.27 0.79
CA PHE A 91 42.66 -31.96 1.69
C PHE A 91 41.37 -32.71 1.33
N PRO A 92 40.34 -32.67 2.21
CA PRO A 92 39.01 -33.21 1.90
C PRO A 92 38.32 -32.65 0.69
N LEU A 93 37.45 -33.46 0.09
CA LEU A 93 36.62 -33.03 -1.03
C LEU A 93 35.84 -31.74 -0.65
N MET A 94 35.32 -31.71 0.57
CA MET A 94 34.63 -30.56 1.15
C MET A 94 35.64 -29.50 1.63
N LYS A 95 35.53 -28.28 1.11
CA LYS A 95 36.26 -27.07 1.53
C LYS A 95 35.36 -26.16 2.36
N GLU A 96 34.16 -25.84 1.87
CA GLU A 96 33.17 -25.00 2.55
C GLU A 96 31.91 -25.79 2.86
N ALA A 97 31.33 -25.58 4.04
CA ALA A 97 30.18 -26.39 4.47
C ALA A 97 28.85 -26.03 3.78
N THR A 98 28.74 -24.79 3.30
CA THR A 98 27.57 -24.28 2.58
C THR A 98 27.46 -24.80 1.16
N ASP A 99 28.60 -25.14 0.55
CA ASP A 99 28.68 -25.63 -0.82
C ASP A 99 28.52 -27.16 -0.89
N GLY A 100 28.02 -27.77 0.20
CA GLY A 100 27.73 -29.20 0.35
C GLY A 100 28.91 -30.15 0.29
N GLY A 101 28.65 -31.44 0.19
CA GLY A 101 29.67 -32.48 0.16
C GLY A 101 29.78 -33.12 -1.21
N ASP A 102 29.82 -34.45 -1.20
CA ASP A 102 29.68 -35.29 -2.38
C ASP A 102 28.18 -35.39 -2.74
N TYR A 103 27.77 -34.78 -3.87
CA TYR A 103 26.35 -34.66 -4.28
C TYR A 103 25.86 -35.81 -5.15
N PHE A 104 26.76 -36.57 -5.78
CA PHE A 104 26.44 -37.62 -6.76
C PHE A 104 27.08 -38.98 -6.42
N GLY A 105 27.71 -39.11 -5.25
CA GLY A 105 28.16 -40.37 -4.68
C GLY A 105 27.01 -41.34 -4.41
N THR A 106 26.94 -42.39 -5.23
CA THR A 106 25.98 -43.50 -5.06
C THR A 106 26.50 -44.55 -4.08
N ASN A 107 27.80 -44.56 -3.81
CA ASN A 107 28.45 -45.48 -2.89
C ASN A 107 29.21 -44.70 -1.82
N ARG A 108 28.93 -44.99 -0.55
CA ARG A 108 29.56 -44.29 0.59
C ARG A 108 31.09 -44.48 0.66
N ARG A 109 31.64 -45.42 -0.12
CA ARG A 109 33.08 -45.67 -0.25
C ARG A 109 33.70 -45.02 -1.49
N ASP A 110 32.96 -44.16 -2.18
CA ASP A 110 33.52 -43.44 -3.32
C ASP A 110 34.63 -42.50 -2.83
N PRO A 111 35.83 -42.57 -3.42
CA PRO A 111 36.94 -41.74 -2.98
C PRO A 111 36.86 -40.35 -3.62
N GLY A 112 37.04 -39.32 -2.81
CA GLY A 112 37.14 -37.93 -3.26
C GLY A 112 38.20 -37.17 -2.48
N MET A 113 38.85 -36.19 -3.10
CA MET A 113 39.82 -35.28 -2.44
C MET A 113 40.03 -34.00 -3.24
N ARG A 114 40.61 -32.99 -2.60
CA ARG A 114 41.16 -31.83 -3.31
C ARG A 114 42.65 -31.66 -3.04
N VAL A 115 43.38 -31.19 -4.04
CA VAL A 115 44.84 -31.06 -3.99
C VAL A 115 45.26 -29.72 -4.57
N ILE A 116 46.16 -29.02 -3.89
CA ILE A 116 46.90 -27.91 -4.47
C ILE A 116 48.08 -28.50 -5.25
N LEU A 117 48.06 -28.34 -6.57
CA LEU A 117 48.99 -29.04 -7.45
C LEU A 117 50.47 -28.74 -7.11
N PRO A 118 51.29 -29.76 -6.87
CA PRO A 118 52.69 -29.58 -6.49
C PRO A 118 53.55 -29.15 -7.69
N GLY A 119 54.58 -28.34 -7.44
CA GLY A 119 55.48 -27.84 -8.48
C GLY A 119 55.80 -26.36 -8.28
N THR A 120 56.58 -25.79 -9.20
CA THR A 120 56.88 -24.36 -9.20
C THR A 120 55.67 -23.57 -9.69
N LYS A 121 55.05 -22.80 -8.78
CA LYS A 121 53.85 -21.99 -9.07
C LYS A 121 54.05 -21.13 -10.33
N GLY A 122 53.06 -21.08 -11.22
CA GLY A 122 53.20 -20.40 -12.51
C GLY A 122 53.57 -21.29 -13.68
N GLN A 123 54.03 -22.52 -13.45
CA GLN A 123 54.45 -23.44 -14.51
C GLN A 123 53.44 -24.55 -14.75
N VAL A 124 53.21 -24.89 -16.03
CA VAL A 124 52.34 -25.99 -16.43
C VAL A 124 53.09 -27.32 -16.35
N PHE A 125 52.52 -28.30 -15.64
CA PHE A 125 53.01 -29.68 -15.58
C PHE A 125 51.92 -30.65 -16.02
N THR A 126 52.32 -31.85 -16.44
CA THR A 126 51.41 -32.99 -16.60
C THR A 126 51.32 -33.75 -15.27
N TYR A 127 50.11 -33.87 -14.74
CA TYR A 127 49.79 -34.64 -13.55
C TYR A 127 49.02 -35.90 -13.90
N PHE A 128 49.03 -36.87 -13.00
CA PHE A 128 48.40 -38.16 -13.21
C PHE A 128 47.48 -38.52 -12.04
N VAL A 129 46.35 -39.13 -12.37
CA VAL A 129 45.38 -39.67 -11.42
C VAL A 129 45.19 -41.13 -11.75
N ARG A 130 45.18 -41.99 -10.75
CA ARG A 130 44.92 -43.42 -10.91
C ARG A 130 43.70 -43.82 -10.11
N VAL A 131 42.78 -44.52 -10.77
CA VAL A 131 41.60 -45.13 -10.17
C VAL A 131 41.76 -46.64 -10.23
N ARG A 132 41.54 -47.32 -9.11
CA ARG A 132 41.70 -48.78 -9.00
C ARG A 132 40.80 -49.35 -7.92
N SER A 133 40.59 -50.66 -7.94
CA SER A 133 39.95 -51.36 -6.83
C SER A 133 40.89 -51.49 -5.62
N GLN A 134 40.29 -51.46 -4.43
CA GLN A 134 40.94 -51.67 -3.14
C GLN A 134 41.44 -53.12 -2.97
N ALA A 135 42.66 -53.32 -2.44
CA ALA A 135 43.29 -54.64 -2.31
C ALA A 135 42.87 -55.48 -1.07
N GLY A 136 41.65 -55.26 -0.57
CA GLY A 136 41.12 -55.92 0.64
C GLY A 136 41.43 -55.19 1.97
N THR A 137 40.92 -55.74 3.08
CA THR A 137 40.86 -55.07 4.40
C THR A 137 42.22 -54.71 5.00
N THR A 138 43.32 -55.31 4.52
CA THR A 138 44.67 -55.03 4.99
C THR A 138 45.18 -53.66 4.53
N GLU A 139 44.75 -53.13 3.38
CA GLU A 139 45.20 -51.81 2.90
C GLU A 139 44.56 -50.64 3.69
N LYS A 140 43.41 -50.88 4.33
CA LYS A 140 42.63 -49.88 5.09
C LYS A 140 43.31 -49.42 6.39
N TYR A 141 44.29 -50.16 6.92
CA TYR A 141 44.88 -49.92 8.25
C TYR A 141 46.42 -49.91 8.30
N LEU A 142 47.12 -49.83 7.16
CA LEU A 142 48.58 -49.76 7.17
C LEU A 142 49.04 -48.36 7.59
N ALA A 143 49.33 -48.18 8.87
CA ALA A 143 49.83 -46.96 9.53
C ALA A 143 51.13 -46.35 8.94
N ASN A 144 51.63 -46.85 7.81
CA ASN A 144 52.78 -46.31 7.07
C ASN A 144 52.49 -46.33 5.57
N HIS A 145 51.54 -45.51 5.14
CA HIS A 145 51.16 -45.24 3.75
C HIS A 145 52.28 -44.58 2.89
N ALA A 146 53.56 -44.67 3.29
CA ALA A 146 54.69 -43.95 2.70
C ALA A 146 55.24 -44.54 1.38
N SER A 147 54.70 -45.68 0.94
CA SER A 147 55.01 -46.26 -0.35
C SER A 147 53.77 -46.98 -0.84
N VAL A 148 53.30 -46.63 -2.03
CA VAL A 148 52.53 -47.58 -2.83
C VAL A 148 53.41 -48.82 -2.89
N ASP A 149 53.03 -49.89 -2.19
CA ASP A 149 53.66 -51.18 -2.43
C ASP A 149 53.33 -51.49 -3.88
N LEU A 150 54.29 -51.27 -4.79
CA LEU A 150 54.10 -51.45 -6.23
C LEU A 150 53.68 -52.89 -6.56
N ALA A 151 53.93 -53.83 -5.64
CA ALA A 151 53.43 -55.21 -5.73
C ALA A 151 51.92 -55.35 -5.47
N LYS A 152 51.25 -54.33 -4.89
CA LYS A 152 49.82 -54.34 -4.52
C LYS A 152 48.95 -53.36 -5.31
N VAL A 153 49.52 -52.56 -6.21
CA VAL A 153 48.74 -51.69 -7.12
C VAL A 153 47.71 -52.51 -7.90
N ASN A 154 48.06 -53.74 -8.25
CA ASN A 154 47.19 -54.69 -8.96
C ASN A 154 46.51 -55.69 -8.01
N GLY A 155 46.37 -55.34 -6.72
CA GLY A 155 45.81 -56.21 -5.69
C GLY A 155 44.30 -56.13 -5.55
N GLY A 156 43.61 -55.34 -6.38
CA GLY A 156 42.17 -55.09 -6.31
C GLY A 156 41.34 -56.37 -6.34
N ILE A 157 40.20 -56.36 -5.65
CA ILE A 157 39.31 -57.52 -5.47
C ILE A 157 37.86 -57.26 -5.86
N THR A 158 37.53 -56.02 -6.22
CA THR A 158 36.21 -55.58 -6.66
C THR A 158 36.26 -54.98 -8.06
N SER A 159 35.13 -54.92 -8.75
CA SER A 159 35.04 -54.51 -10.16
C SER A 159 33.72 -53.79 -10.42
N GLY A 160 33.66 -52.95 -11.46
CA GLY A 160 32.49 -52.14 -11.72
C GLY A 160 32.79 -50.85 -12.47
N TYR A 161 31.72 -50.12 -12.81
CA TYR A 161 31.81 -48.81 -13.45
C TYR A 161 31.98 -47.71 -12.41
N TYR A 162 32.58 -46.60 -12.86
CA TYR A 162 32.73 -45.39 -12.06
C TYR A 162 32.82 -44.17 -12.98
N GLU A 163 32.58 -43.00 -12.39
CA GLU A 163 32.72 -41.72 -13.05
C GLU A 163 33.75 -40.89 -12.31
N LEU A 164 34.85 -40.51 -12.98
CA LEU A 164 35.88 -39.63 -12.43
C LEU A 164 35.63 -38.19 -12.86
N SER A 165 35.48 -37.31 -11.88
CA SER A 165 35.33 -35.88 -12.05
C SER A 165 36.61 -35.14 -11.64
N ILE A 166 37.14 -34.29 -12.54
CA ILE A 166 38.26 -33.38 -12.28
C ILE A 166 37.79 -31.93 -12.47
N ARG A 167 37.80 -31.13 -11.40
CA ARG A 167 37.15 -29.81 -11.36
C ARG A 167 37.96 -28.77 -10.57
N LEU A 168 37.66 -27.48 -10.81
CA LEU A 168 38.32 -26.33 -10.16
C LEU A 168 37.53 -25.73 -8.99
N GLN A 169 36.34 -26.27 -8.73
CA GLN A 169 35.43 -25.81 -7.67
C GLN A 169 34.80 -27.02 -6.98
N GLN A 170 34.27 -26.81 -5.78
CA GLN A 170 33.70 -27.89 -4.96
C GLN A 170 32.36 -28.43 -5.48
N ARG A 171 31.60 -27.64 -6.26
CA ARG A 171 30.29 -28.05 -6.78
C ARG A 171 30.44 -28.76 -8.12
N ASP A 172 29.70 -29.84 -8.32
CA ASP A 172 29.61 -30.52 -9.61
C ASP A 172 28.81 -29.68 -10.58
N GLU A 173 29.48 -29.22 -11.63
CA GLU A 173 28.84 -28.48 -12.70
C GLU A 173 28.90 -29.32 -13.98
N ILE A 174 27.73 -29.74 -14.45
CA ILE A 174 27.58 -30.40 -15.73
C ILE A 174 27.54 -29.29 -16.81
N PRO A 175 28.49 -29.24 -17.75
CA PRO A 175 28.46 -28.23 -18.80
C PRO A 175 27.20 -28.39 -19.66
N GLY A 176 26.53 -27.28 -19.97
CA GLY A 176 25.33 -27.26 -20.79
C GLY A 176 25.54 -27.86 -22.19
N SER A 177 24.48 -28.41 -22.77
CA SER A 177 24.49 -28.95 -24.14
C SER A 177 24.09 -27.89 -25.16
N THR A 178 24.70 -27.91 -26.36
CA THR A 178 24.33 -27.02 -27.47
C THR A 178 23.74 -27.81 -28.64
N ILE A 179 22.61 -27.38 -29.19
CA ILE A 179 22.05 -27.92 -30.43
C ILE A 179 22.39 -26.94 -31.56
N GLN A 180 23.12 -27.40 -32.58
CA GLN A 180 23.46 -26.61 -33.76
C GLN A 180 22.94 -27.28 -35.02
N TYR A 181 22.46 -26.49 -35.99
CA TYR A 181 21.97 -26.94 -37.30
C TYR A 181 20.76 -27.89 -37.31
N ALA A 182 19.96 -27.93 -36.23
CA ALA A 182 18.73 -28.71 -36.22
C ALA A 182 17.59 -28.01 -36.98
N ASP A 183 16.89 -28.74 -37.84
CA ASP A 183 15.62 -28.33 -38.45
C ASP A 183 14.49 -29.04 -37.72
N ILE A 184 13.78 -28.32 -36.85
CA ILE A 184 12.72 -28.85 -36.00
C ILE A 184 11.38 -28.40 -36.59
N ARG A 185 10.59 -29.33 -37.14
CA ARG A 185 9.25 -29.05 -37.70
C ARG A 185 8.21 -30.03 -37.19
N TYR A 186 7.01 -29.51 -36.92
CA TYR A 186 5.82 -30.26 -36.50
C TYR A 186 5.97 -31.07 -35.20
N ALA A 187 6.96 -30.74 -34.35
CA ALA A 187 7.08 -31.33 -33.03
C ALA A 187 6.16 -30.60 -32.03
N THR A 188 5.46 -31.34 -31.17
CA THR A 188 4.73 -30.77 -30.02
C THR A 188 5.71 -30.11 -29.05
N ASN A 189 6.84 -30.77 -28.77
CA ASN A 189 7.98 -30.22 -28.04
C ASN A 189 9.23 -30.34 -28.92
N GLY A 190 9.81 -29.22 -29.35
CA GLY A 190 10.95 -29.20 -30.27
C GLY A 190 12.29 -29.58 -29.62
N VAL A 191 12.52 -29.09 -28.40
CA VAL A 191 13.65 -29.44 -27.54
C VAL A 191 13.08 -29.56 -26.14
N GLU A 192 13.22 -30.73 -25.52
CA GLU A 192 12.85 -30.98 -24.13
C GLU A 192 14.12 -31.10 -23.31
N ILE A 193 14.24 -30.29 -22.26
CA ILE A 193 15.39 -30.26 -21.37
C ILE A 193 14.94 -30.79 -20.01
N THR A 194 15.39 -31.97 -19.65
CA THR A 194 15.12 -32.57 -18.33
C THR A 194 16.30 -32.25 -17.41
N GLY A 195 16.04 -31.57 -16.29
CA GLY A 195 17.09 -31.14 -15.35
C GLY A 195 17.83 -29.88 -15.80
N GLN A 196 17.09 -28.81 -16.09
CA GLN A 196 17.67 -27.53 -16.53
C GLN A 196 18.77 -27.03 -15.57
N PRO A 197 19.81 -26.33 -16.07
CA PRO A 197 20.60 -25.44 -15.23
C PRO A 197 19.64 -24.44 -14.59
N GLY A 198 19.68 -24.28 -13.26
CA GLY A 198 18.67 -23.56 -12.48
C GLY A 198 18.44 -22.08 -12.84
N HIS A 199 19.21 -21.53 -13.80
CA HIS A 199 19.12 -20.15 -14.23
C HIS A 199 19.31 -20.05 -15.74
N SER A 200 18.24 -19.72 -16.47
CA SER A 200 18.28 -19.38 -17.89
C SER A 200 17.71 -17.98 -18.10
N PRO A 201 18.35 -17.11 -18.90
CA PRO A 201 17.77 -15.81 -19.29
C PRO A 201 16.68 -15.95 -20.36
N LEU A 202 16.46 -17.16 -20.90
CA LEU A 202 15.48 -17.42 -21.97
C LEU A 202 14.35 -18.36 -21.54
N LEU A 203 14.53 -19.10 -20.43
CA LEU A 203 13.54 -20.03 -19.89
C LEU A 203 13.32 -19.66 -18.43
N GLY A 204 12.07 -19.40 -18.05
CA GLY A 204 11.71 -19.13 -16.67
C GLY A 204 12.13 -20.27 -15.73
N GLU A 205 12.47 -19.93 -14.50
CA GLU A 205 12.67 -20.90 -13.40
C GLU A 205 11.37 -21.67 -13.11
N THR A 206 10.24 -21.05 -13.43
CA THR A 206 8.91 -21.63 -13.45
C THR A 206 8.19 -21.28 -14.75
N ALA A 207 7.15 -22.03 -15.10
CA ALA A 207 6.32 -21.77 -16.26
C ALA A 207 4.85 -21.95 -15.89
N GLU A 208 3.99 -21.20 -16.59
CA GLU A 208 2.55 -21.32 -16.49
C GLU A 208 2.14 -22.78 -16.75
N THR A 209 1.44 -23.36 -15.78
CA THR A 209 1.01 -24.75 -15.88
C THR A 209 -0.26 -24.84 -16.72
N THR A 210 -0.26 -25.72 -17.73
CA THR A 210 -1.44 -25.97 -18.57
C THR A 210 -2.52 -26.74 -17.79
N SER A 211 -3.18 -26.10 -16.82
CA SER A 211 -4.26 -26.65 -16.03
C SER A 211 -5.63 -26.29 -16.64
N PRO A 212 -6.62 -27.21 -16.67
CA PRO A 212 -7.94 -26.95 -17.24
C PRO A 212 -8.81 -25.92 -16.50
N THR A 213 -8.36 -25.37 -15.36
CA THR A 213 -9.07 -24.29 -14.64
C THR A 213 -8.57 -22.89 -14.96
N GLY A 214 -7.45 -22.73 -15.69
CA GLY A 214 -6.80 -21.43 -15.90
C GLY A 214 -6.32 -20.80 -14.59
N ASN A 215 -5.43 -19.82 -14.66
CA ASN A 215 -5.11 -18.92 -13.56
C ASN A 215 -5.74 -17.54 -13.79
N ASP A 216 -6.89 -17.51 -14.46
CA ASP A 216 -7.63 -16.33 -14.92
C ASP A 216 -8.16 -15.43 -13.78
N THR A 217 -8.06 -15.92 -12.53
CA THR A 217 -8.56 -15.22 -11.34
C THR A 217 -7.55 -15.30 -10.20
N SER A 218 -7.59 -14.33 -9.28
CA SER A 218 -6.74 -14.33 -8.10
C SER A 218 -6.99 -15.53 -7.17
N ALA A 219 -8.17 -16.15 -7.22
CA ALA A 219 -8.49 -17.33 -6.40
C ALA A 219 -7.82 -18.61 -6.93
N ASP A 220 -7.54 -18.64 -8.23
CA ASP A 220 -6.90 -19.76 -8.93
C ASP A 220 -5.45 -19.42 -9.32
N ALA A 221 -4.86 -18.41 -8.67
CA ALA A 221 -3.53 -17.92 -8.98
C ALA A 221 -2.48 -19.02 -8.84
N GLN A 222 -1.57 -19.11 -9.81
CA GLN A 222 -0.48 -20.06 -9.76
C GLN A 222 0.60 -19.60 -8.78
N THR A 223 0.91 -20.42 -7.77
CA THR A 223 2.00 -20.13 -6.83
C THR A 223 3.36 -20.19 -7.52
N ILE A 224 4.11 -19.09 -7.49
CA ILE A 224 5.48 -18.99 -8.02
C ILE A 224 6.56 -19.03 -6.93
N GLY A 225 6.16 -18.95 -5.65
CA GLY A 225 7.02 -19.19 -4.50
C GLY A 225 7.48 -17.92 -3.78
N ASN A 226 8.47 -18.09 -2.90
CA ASN A 226 9.04 -17.00 -2.11
C ASN A 226 10.25 -16.37 -2.80
N LEU A 227 10.15 -15.08 -3.14
CA LEU A 227 11.23 -14.31 -3.78
C LEU A 227 12.54 -14.40 -3.00
N LEU A 228 12.45 -14.34 -1.66
CA LEU A 228 13.64 -14.29 -0.78
C LEU A 228 14.22 -15.68 -0.45
N ALA A 229 13.56 -16.74 -0.91
CA ALA A 229 14.08 -18.10 -0.85
C ALA A 229 14.84 -18.49 -2.14
N SER A 230 14.72 -17.67 -3.20
CA SER A 230 15.53 -17.83 -4.40
C SER A 230 16.98 -17.42 -4.11
N ASP A 231 17.94 -18.20 -4.59
CA ASP A 231 19.37 -17.96 -4.40
C ASP A 231 19.86 -16.65 -5.04
N ARG A 232 19.14 -16.17 -6.08
CA ARG A 232 19.38 -14.88 -6.73
C ARG A 232 18.38 -13.80 -6.33
N ASN A 233 17.46 -14.08 -5.41
CA ASN A 233 16.30 -13.22 -5.11
C ASN A 233 15.54 -12.77 -6.36
N THR A 234 15.46 -13.66 -7.35
CA THR A 234 14.83 -13.42 -8.65
C THR A 234 13.99 -14.66 -8.96
N ILE A 235 12.81 -14.46 -9.52
CA ILE A 235 11.97 -15.54 -10.06
C ILE A 235 11.70 -15.17 -11.51
N SER A 236 12.09 -16.03 -12.44
CA SER A 236 11.73 -15.89 -13.85
C SER A 236 10.58 -16.83 -14.19
N LEU A 237 9.60 -16.34 -14.95
CA LEU A 237 8.36 -17.03 -15.24
C LEU A 237 8.04 -16.92 -16.73
N GLY A 238 7.81 -18.06 -17.39
CA GLY A 238 7.26 -18.09 -18.74
C GLY A 238 5.74 -18.30 -18.72
N GLY A 239 4.98 -17.55 -19.52
CA GLY A 239 3.53 -17.70 -19.66
C GLY A 239 3.03 -17.33 -21.06
N SER A 240 1.75 -17.51 -21.32
CA SER A 240 1.15 -17.18 -22.62
C SER A 240 -0.31 -16.72 -22.51
N LEU A 241 -0.58 -15.53 -23.05
CA LEU A 241 -1.95 -15.01 -23.17
C LEU A 241 -2.65 -15.65 -24.39
N SER A 242 -3.67 -16.47 -24.14
CA SER A 242 -4.45 -17.22 -25.13
C SER A 242 -5.46 -16.38 -25.91
N GLY A 243 -5.77 -15.16 -25.44
CA GLY A 243 -6.72 -14.26 -26.10
C GLY A 243 -6.75 -12.85 -25.50
N GLN A 244 -7.58 -11.97 -26.08
CA GLN A 244 -7.68 -10.56 -25.65
C GLN A 244 -8.24 -10.39 -24.23
N SER A 245 -9.07 -11.31 -23.76
CA SER A 245 -9.67 -11.27 -22.42
C SER A 245 -8.87 -12.06 -21.38
N ASP A 246 -7.71 -12.58 -21.76
CA ASP A 246 -6.92 -13.45 -20.90
C ASP A 246 -6.15 -12.66 -19.84
N VAL A 247 -6.05 -13.22 -18.63
CA VAL A 247 -5.44 -12.58 -17.46
C VAL A 247 -4.79 -13.65 -16.57
N ASP A 248 -3.48 -13.78 -16.60
CA ASP A 248 -2.78 -14.79 -15.82
C ASP A 248 -2.43 -14.26 -14.43
N PHE A 249 -2.98 -14.86 -13.36
CA PHE A 249 -2.63 -14.53 -11.97
C PHE A 249 -1.55 -15.46 -11.41
N TYR A 250 -0.58 -14.86 -10.72
CA TYR A 250 0.51 -15.54 -10.04
C TYR A 250 0.59 -15.11 -8.57
N GLU A 251 0.72 -16.07 -7.67
CA GLU A 251 0.89 -15.81 -6.23
C GLU A 251 2.38 -15.75 -5.88
N LEU A 252 2.82 -14.57 -5.44
CA LEU A 252 4.18 -14.25 -5.01
C LEU A 252 4.22 -14.10 -3.49
N VAL A 253 5.18 -14.77 -2.85
CA VAL A 253 5.47 -14.60 -1.43
C VAL A 253 6.75 -13.79 -1.26
N ILE A 254 6.73 -12.85 -0.32
CA ILE A 254 7.93 -12.15 0.17
C ILE A 254 8.05 -12.48 1.66
N ASP A 255 8.93 -13.40 2.02
CA ASP A 255 9.14 -13.85 3.41
C ASP A 255 10.62 -14.01 3.74
N TYR A 256 11.06 -13.36 4.83
CA TYR A 256 12.44 -13.44 5.29
C TYR A 256 12.67 -14.71 6.10
N GLN A 257 13.14 -15.76 5.42
CA GLN A 257 13.39 -17.03 6.06
C GLN A 257 14.47 -16.94 7.14
N GLN A 258 14.29 -17.69 8.23
CA GLN A 258 15.26 -17.87 9.32
C GLN A 258 15.62 -16.60 10.13
N ILE A 259 14.92 -15.47 9.92
CA ILE A 259 15.08 -14.27 10.74
C ILE A 259 13.99 -14.22 11.82
N GLN A 260 14.38 -14.43 13.08
CA GLN A 260 13.46 -14.29 14.22
C GLN A 260 12.97 -12.83 14.31
N SER A 261 11.66 -12.62 14.20
CA SER A 261 11.02 -11.33 14.48
C SER A 261 10.93 -11.12 16.00
N ILE A 262 11.65 -10.12 16.52
CA ILE A 262 11.67 -9.72 17.93
C ILE A 262 10.96 -8.35 18.04
N PRO A 263 9.79 -8.27 18.71
CA PRO A 263 9.06 -7.02 18.89
C PRO A 263 9.94 -5.91 19.49
N GLY A 264 9.96 -4.73 18.87
CA GLY A 264 10.76 -3.58 19.32
C GLY A 264 12.26 -3.64 18.97
N VAL A 265 12.75 -4.70 18.31
CA VAL A 265 14.15 -4.83 17.87
C VAL A 265 14.23 -4.96 16.35
N ASN A 266 13.58 -5.96 15.76
CA ASN A 266 13.54 -6.21 14.32
C ASN A 266 12.16 -6.71 13.83
N GLY A 267 11.14 -6.66 14.69
CA GLY A 267 9.76 -7.02 14.34
C GLY A 267 8.96 -5.91 13.67
N SER A 268 9.62 -4.92 13.06
CA SER A 268 8.96 -3.83 12.35
C SER A 268 9.10 -4.02 10.84
N GLY A 269 7.98 -3.94 10.13
CA GLY A 269 7.78 -4.01 8.67
C GLY A 269 9.01 -4.30 7.84
N LYS A 270 9.44 -5.57 7.75
CA LYS A 270 10.50 -5.93 6.81
C LYS A 270 9.99 -5.69 5.39
N THR A 271 10.74 -4.95 4.60
CA THR A 271 10.42 -4.73 3.19
C THR A 271 11.54 -5.25 2.32
N TRP A 272 11.23 -5.55 1.06
CA TRP A 272 12.20 -5.86 0.04
C TRP A 272 12.00 -4.95 -1.16
N ALA A 273 13.10 -4.54 -1.78
CA ALA A 273 13.05 -3.79 -3.03
C ALA A 273 12.77 -4.78 -4.17
N THR A 274 11.60 -4.67 -4.77
CA THR A 274 11.16 -5.57 -5.85
C THR A 274 10.95 -4.78 -7.13
N VAL A 275 11.39 -5.36 -8.24
CA VAL A 275 11.14 -4.89 -9.60
C VAL A 275 10.27 -5.94 -10.27
N PHE A 276 9.31 -5.51 -11.07
CA PHE A 276 8.57 -6.41 -11.94
C PHE A 276 8.81 -5.99 -13.38
N ASP A 277 9.14 -6.96 -14.22
CA ASP A 277 9.49 -6.73 -15.62
C ASP A 277 8.84 -7.82 -16.48
N ILE A 278 8.44 -7.44 -17.68
CA ILE A 278 7.92 -8.37 -18.69
C ILE A 278 8.87 -8.31 -19.88
N ASP A 279 9.51 -9.43 -20.17
CA ASP A 279 10.46 -9.52 -21.27
C ASP A 279 9.82 -10.16 -22.51
N TYR A 280 10.12 -9.61 -23.69
CA TYR A 280 9.83 -10.16 -25.01
C TYR A 280 8.33 -10.46 -25.29
N ALA A 281 7.41 -9.75 -24.65
CA ALA A 281 5.98 -9.88 -24.94
C ALA A 281 5.54 -8.96 -26.09
N ASP A 282 6.08 -7.75 -26.22
CA ASP A 282 5.78 -6.78 -27.29
C ASP A 282 6.61 -7.04 -28.57
N GLY A 283 6.02 -6.67 -29.71
CA GLY A 283 6.64 -6.72 -31.03
C GLY A 283 6.62 -8.11 -31.67
N LEU A 284 7.18 -8.25 -32.87
CA LEU A 284 7.20 -9.54 -33.61
C LEU A 284 5.82 -10.24 -33.72
N ALA A 285 4.74 -9.46 -33.80
CA ALA A 285 3.33 -9.92 -33.78
C ALA A 285 2.84 -10.56 -32.47
N ARG A 286 3.49 -10.26 -31.34
CA ARG A 286 3.14 -10.65 -29.98
C ARG A 286 2.39 -9.52 -29.25
N PRO A 287 1.77 -9.77 -28.07
CA PRO A 287 0.84 -8.83 -27.45
C PRO A 287 1.50 -7.77 -26.55
N ASP A 288 0.95 -6.56 -26.56
CA ASP A 288 1.22 -5.54 -25.55
C ASP A 288 0.70 -5.99 -24.18
N THR A 289 1.48 -5.81 -23.13
CA THR A 289 1.15 -6.33 -21.80
C THR A 289 0.84 -5.24 -20.78
N THR A 290 0.15 -5.62 -19.73
CA THR A 290 -0.06 -4.82 -18.53
C THR A 290 0.11 -5.72 -17.33
N ILE A 291 0.94 -5.28 -16.38
CA ILE A 291 1.17 -5.98 -15.12
C ILE A 291 0.45 -5.23 -13.99
N SER A 292 -0.29 -5.95 -13.16
CA SER A 292 -1.03 -5.41 -12.02
C SER A 292 -0.69 -6.22 -10.78
N VAL A 293 -0.29 -5.56 -9.70
CA VAL A 293 0.06 -6.21 -8.44
C VAL A 293 -1.00 -5.88 -7.41
N PHE A 294 -1.52 -6.91 -6.75
CA PHE A 294 -2.52 -6.84 -5.71
C PHE A 294 -1.95 -7.36 -4.39
N ASN A 295 -2.41 -6.80 -3.28
CA ASN A 295 -2.15 -7.38 -1.96
C ASN A 295 -3.07 -8.57 -1.68
N GLU A 296 -2.86 -9.26 -0.55
CA GLU A 296 -3.69 -10.40 -0.11
C GLU A 296 -5.19 -10.06 0.00
N ALA A 297 -5.55 -8.80 0.27
CA ALA A 297 -6.93 -8.34 0.33
C ALA A 297 -7.57 -8.06 -1.04
N GLY A 298 -6.85 -8.29 -2.15
CA GLY A 298 -7.32 -8.04 -3.51
C GLY A 298 -7.31 -6.57 -3.92
N GLN A 299 -6.60 -5.71 -3.19
CA GLN A 299 -6.46 -4.29 -3.52
C GLN A 299 -5.29 -4.09 -4.48
N LEU A 300 -5.52 -3.34 -5.56
CA LEU A 300 -4.48 -2.95 -6.51
C LEU A 300 -3.47 -2.03 -5.80
N ILE A 301 -2.20 -2.42 -5.76
CA ILE A 301 -1.11 -1.64 -5.14
C ILE A 301 -0.15 -1.07 -6.17
N PHE A 302 0.10 -1.77 -7.28
CA PHE A 302 0.92 -1.28 -8.38
C PHE A 302 0.30 -1.66 -9.72
N VAL A 303 0.53 -0.83 -10.72
CA VAL A 303 0.23 -1.14 -12.11
C VAL A 303 1.37 -0.63 -12.98
N GLY A 304 1.89 -1.51 -13.84
CA GLY A 304 2.92 -1.21 -14.82
C GLY A 304 2.36 -1.38 -16.22
N ARG A 305 2.68 -0.43 -17.09
CA ARG A 305 2.34 -0.42 -18.51
C ARG A 305 3.51 0.23 -19.24
N ASP A 306 3.75 -0.20 -20.46
CA ASP A 306 4.64 0.43 -21.44
C ASP A 306 6.01 0.89 -20.87
N SER A 307 7.08 0.13 -21.10
CA SER A 307 8.43 0.49 -20.68
C SER A 307 9.21 1.18 -21.82
N ASN A 308 9.86 2.31 -21.53
CA ASN A 308 10.86 2.91 -22.43
C ASN A 308 12.20 3.00 -21.71
N VAL A 309 12.60 1.89 -21.09
CA VAL A 309 13.89 1.77 -20.41
C VAL A 309 14.95 1.54 -21.48
N ALA A 310 15.81 2.55 -21.73
CA ALA A 310 16.79 2.49 -22.81
C ALA A 310 17.74 1.28 -22.71
N ASP A 311 17.99 0.79 -21.50
CA ASP A 311 18.82 -0.39 -21.26
C ASP A 311 18.10 -1.71 -21.58
N ASP A 312 16.79 -1.67 -21.75
CA ASP A 312 15.97 -2.83 -22.07
C ASP A 312 15.51 -2.85 -23.54
N GLN A 313 15.64 -1.72 -24.23
CA GLN A 313 15.28 -1.59 -25.64
C GLN A 313 16.36 -2.16 -26.57
N PRO A 314 15.99 -2.63 -27.78
CA PRO A 314 16.95 -3.09 -28.76
C PRO A 314 17.90 -1.98 -29.22
N ALA A 315 19.20 -2.28 -29.29
CA ALA A 315 20.23 -1.30 -29.65
C ALA A 315 21.13 -1.80 -30.80
N GLY A 316 21.66 -0.87 -31.61
CA GLY A 316 22.63 -1.16 -32.68
C GLY A 316 22.02 -1.45 -34.06
N SER A 317 22.87 -1.87 -35.00
CA SER A 317 22.48 -2.06 -36.42
C SER A 317 21.77 -3.39 -36.70
N ASN A 318 21.77 -4.32 -35.75
CA ASN A 318 21.10 -5.61 -35.86
C ASN A 318 20.46 -5.99 -34.52
N PRO A 319 19.37 -5.29 -34.14
CA PRO A 319 18.83 -5.30 -32.77
C PRO A 319 18.47 -6.68 -32.23
N LEU A 320 18.08 -7.63 -33.09
CA LEU A 320 17.68 -8.98 -32.70
C LEU A 320 18.86 -9.94 -32.43
N HIS A 321 20.11 -9.48 -32.57
CA HIS A 321 21.29 -10.28 -32.20
C HIS A 321 21.73 -10.07 -30.75
N ASP A 322 21.33 -8.96 -30.13
CA ASP A 322 21.61 -8.68 -28.72
C ASP A 322 20.48 -9.20 -27.84
N LEU A 323 20.56 -10.49 -27.49
CA LEU A 323 19.61 -11.14 -26.58
C LEU A 323 19.86 -10.81 -25.10
N SER A 324 20.77 -9.88 -24.79
CA SER A 324 20.99 -9.42 -23.41
C SER A 324 20.00 -8.32 -22.97
N ARG A 325 19.20 -7.80 -23.92
CA ARG A 325 18.08 -6.89 -23.68
C ARG A 325 16.80 -7.70 -23.50
N GLY A 326 15.85 -7.21 -22.70
CA GLY A 326 14.62 -7.91 -22.36
C GLY A 326 13.43 -7.56 -23.26
N SER A 327 13.45 -6.42 -23.96
CA SER A 327 12.31 -5.99 -24.79
C SER A 327 12.63 -5.87 -26.28
N ASN A 328 11.61 -6.05 -27.14
CA ASN A 328 11.70 -5.76 -28.59
C ASN A 328 10.98 -4.45 -28.98
N GLY A 329 10.17 -3.90 -28.09
CA GLY A 329 9.47 -2.63 -28.26
C GLY A 329 9.18 -1.97 -26.92
N GLN A 330 8.37 -0.91 -26.93
CA GLN A 330 8.13 -0.08 -25.73
C GLN A 330 6.86 -0.49 -24.94
N LEU A 331 6.17 -1.54 -25.36
CA LEU A 331 4.86 -1.92 -24.81
C LEU A 331 4.93 -3.14 -23.89
N ASP A 332 6.15 -3.57 -23.56
CA ASP A 332 6.46 -4.49 -22.48
C ASP A 332 6.28 -3.76 -21.13
N ALA A 333 5.56 -4.37 -20.18
CA ALA A 333 5.18 -3.71 -18.94
C ALA A 333 6.30 -3.76 -17.89
N TYR A 334 6.59 -2.60 -17.28
CA TYR A 334 7.62 -2.48 -16.25
C TYR A 334 7.11 -1.76 -15.00
N ILE A 335 7.44 -2.30 -13.83
CA ILE A 335 7.32 -1.63 -12.53
C ILE A 335 8.72 -1.53 -11.94
N GLY A 336 9.23 -0.30 -11.86
CA GLY A 336 10.52 -0.01 -11.25
C GLY A 336 10.59 -0.37 -9.78
N SER A 337 11.79 -0.23 -9.20
CA SER A 337 12.05 -0.66 -7.82
C SER A 337 11.08 -0.02 -6.82
N ALA A 338 10.24 -0.86 -6.20
CA ALA A 338 9.31 -0.47 -5.16
C ALA A 338 9.59 -1.26 -3.88
N GLN A 339 9.44 -0.61 -2.73
CA GLN A 339 9.56 -1.26 -1.43
C GLN A 339 8.24 -1.97 -1.10
N ILE A 340 8.30 -3.29 -0.98
CA ILE A 340 7.15 -4.16 -0.71
C ILE A 340 7.36 -4.84 0.64
N SER A 341 6.35 -4.81 1.52
CA SER A 341 6.40 -5.47 2.81
C SER A 341 6.36 -6.99 2.70
N GLU A 342 6.88 -7.67 3.72
CA GLU A 342 6.67 -9.11 3.93
C GLU A 342 5.18 -9.47 3.84
N GLY A 343 4.83 -10.48 3.04
CA GLY A 343 3.44 -10.87 2.79
C GLY A 343 3.22 -11.61 1.47
N THR A 344 1.96 -11.93 1.20
CA THR A 344 1.49 -12.57 -0.03
C THR A 344 0.90 -11.53 -0.99
N TYR A 345 1.27 -11.63 -2.26
CA TYR A 345 0.87 -10.73 -3.33
C TYR A 345 0.39 -11.52 -4.54
N TYR A 346 -0.54 -10.93 -5.29
CA TYR A 346 -1.04 -11.50 -6.54
C TYR A 346 -0.61 -10.62 -7.71
N VAL A 347 0.16 -11.17 -8.63
CA VAL A 347 0.64 -10.49 -9.83
C VAL A 347 -0.18 -10.98 -11.01
N ALA A 348 -0.91 -10.06 -11.65
CA ALA A 348 -1.70 -10.35 -12.84
C ALA A 348 -0.99 -9.82 -14.08
N VAL A 349 -0.79 -10.68 -15.08
CA VAL A 349 -0.32 -10.31 -16.41
C VAL A 349 -1.50 -10.40 -17.37
N SER A 350 -1.71 -9.36 -18.17
CA SER A 350 -2.85 -9.29 -19.08
C SER A 350 -2.52 -8.52 -20.33
N THR A 351 -3.36 -8.63 -21.36
CA THR A 351 -3.22 -7.76 -22.53
C THR A 351 -3.52 -6.30 -22.17
N SER A 352 -2.94 -5.34 -22.89
CA SER A 352 -3.19 -3.89 -22.66
C SER A 352 -4.66 -3.47 -22.80
N GLY A 353 -5.50 -4.31 -23.40
CA GLY A 353 -6.95 -4.16 -23.51
C GLY A 353 -7.71 -4.47 -22.21
N MET A 354 -7.14 -5.28 -21.33
CA MET A 354 -7.69 -5.61 -20.02
C MET A 354 -7.10 -4.67 -18.96
N ARG A 355 -7.94 -4.16 -18.06
CA ARG A 355 -7.51 -3.24 -17.00
C ARG A 355 -8.20 -3.55 -15.67
N PRO A 356 -7.53 -3.34 -14.53
CA PRO A 356 -8.15 -3.45 -13.22
C PRO A 356 -9.36 -2.51 -13.08
N THR A 357 -10.43 -3.01 -12.45
CA THR A 357 -11.67 -2.25 -12.22
C THR A 357 -11.43 -0.96 -11.43
N ALA A 358 -10.45 -0.96 -10.53
CA ALA A 358 -10.02 0.19 -9.72
C ALA A 358 -9.61 1.42 -10.57
N ILE A 359 -9.17 1.25 -11.82
CA ILE A 359 -8.70 2.35 -12.69
C ILE A 359 -9.53 2.49 -13.97
N SER A 360 -10.77 1.99 -13.97
CA SER A 360 -11.69 1.99 -15.13
C SER A 360 -12.29 3.37 -15.49
N THR A 361 -12.07 4.39 -14.65
CA THR A 361 -12.74 5.71 -14.69
C THR A 361 -12.51 6.52 -15.96
N THR A 362 -11.37 6.32 -16.63
CA THR A 362 -11.02 7.09 -17.83
C THR A 362 -11.86 6.69 -19.05
N PHE A 363 -12.53 5.51 -18.99
CA PHE A 363 -13.21 4.92 -20.15
C PHE A 363 -14.67 4.51 -19.88
N GLN A 364 -15.10 4.49 -18.61
CA GLN A 364 -16.47 4.17 -18.23
C GLN A 364 -17.10 5.32 -17.42
N GLY A 365 -18.24 5.84 -17.90
CA GLY A 365 -18.95 6.96 -17.25
C GLY A 365 -19.58 6.65 -15.89
N ALA A 366 -19.61 5.37 -15.48
CA ALA A 366 -20.14 4.89 -14.20
C ALA A 366 -19.15 3.95 -13.49
N ALA A 367 -17.86 4.30 -13.48
CA ALA A 367 -16.83 3.50 -12.82
C ALA A 367 -17.02 3.47 -11.29
N ASN A 368 -16.72 2.31 -10.68
CA ASN A 368 -16.90 2.06 -9.25
C ASN A 368 -16.04 2.96 -8.35
N ASP A 369 -14.91 3.47 -8.86
CA ASP A 369 -13.97 4.30 -8.09
C ASP A 369 -13.56 5.57 -8.85
N SER A 370 -14.51 6.50 -9.02
CA SER A 370 -14.31 7.78 -9.74
C SER A 370 -13.19 8.69 -9.18
N LEU A 371 -12.74 8.43 -7.94
CA LEU A 371 -11.74 9.25 -7.24
C LEU A 371 -10.34 8.64 -7.29
N ALA A 372 -10.17 7.39 -7.73
CA ALA A 372 -8.86 6.79 -7.88
C ALA A 372 -7.94 7.61 -8.80
N ARG A 373 -6.67 7.77 -8.40
CA ARG A 373 -5.60 8.43 -9.15
C ARG A 373 -4.36 7.55 -9.11
N LEU A 374 -3.64 7.49 -10.23
CA LEU A 374 -2.33 6.85 -10.27
C LEU A 374 -1.29 7.86 -9.80
N GLU A 375 -0.38 7.38 -8.96
CA GLU A 375 0.81 8.13 -8.56
C GLU A 375 2.08 7.35 -8.95
N PRO A 376 3.20 8.04 -9.18
CA PRO A 376 4.48 7.37 -9.40
C PRO A 376 4.85 6.48 -8.20
N ILE A 377 5.52 5.35 -8.43
CA ILE A 377 5.96 4.45 -7.34
C ILE A 377 6.81 5.17 -6.28
N SER A 378 6.81 4.66 -5.04
CA SER A 378 7.55 5.29 -3.93
C SER A 378 9.07 5.33 -4.13
N GLY A 379 9.61 4.52 -5.05
CA GLY A 379 11.04 4.50 -5.40
C GLY A 379 11.52 5.71 -6.19
N VAL A 380 10.62 6.55 -6.74
CA VAL A 380 11.03 7.75 -7.51
C VAL A 380 10.94 9.02 -6.69
N ARG A 381 11.97 9.87 -6.81
CA ARG A 381 11.93 11.22 -6.27
C ARG A 381 11.10 12.12 -7.17
N ARG A 382 9.97 12.60 -6.66
CA ARG A 382 9.09 13.55 -7.36
C ARG A 382 9.71 14.95 -7.32
N VAL A 383 9.63 15.68 -8.44
CA VAL A 383 10.16 17.06 -8.56
C VAL A 383 9.12 18.09 -8.15
N VAL A 384 7.86 17.82 -8.48
CA VAL A 384 6.69 18.63 -8.10
C VAL A 384 5.58 17.66 -7.72
N GLU A 385 4.83 18.00 -6.67
CA GLU A 385 3.74 17.19 -6.17
C GLU A 385 2.66 18.06 -5.56
N ASP A 386 1.40 17.70 -5.78
CA ASP A 386 0.20 18.45 -5.37
C ASP A 386 -0.52 17.75 -4.22
N HIS A 387 0.22 17.45 -3.15
CA HIS A 387 -0.35 16.95 -1.91
C HIS A 387 -0.33 18.04 -0.84
N ILE A 388 -1.40 18.09 -0.05
CA ILE A 388 -1.50 18.99 1.11
C ILE A 388 -0.86 18.30 2.30
N GLY A 389 0.13 18.93 2.92
CA GLY A 389 0.73 18.44 4.17
C GLY A 389 1.85 17.42 4.02
N PHE A 390 2.19 17.01 2.79
CA PHE A 390 3.32 16.11 2.54
C PHE A 390 3.84 16.19 1.11
N ASP A 391 5.03 15.63 0.90
CA ASP A 391 5.71 15.48 -0.38
C ASP A 391 6.33 14.08 -0.49
N GLY A 392 6.02 13.34 -1.54
CA GLY A 392 6.62 12.05 -1.89
C GLY A 392 6.60 11.01 -0.77
N TYR A 393 7.48 10.03 -0.90
CA TYR A 393 7.67 8.96 0.09
C TYR A 393 9.15 8.72 0.33
N HIS A 394 9.50 8.35 1.57
CA HIS A 394 10.83 7.84 1.87
C HIS A 394 10.89 6.33 1.69
N THR A 395 11.89 5.85 0.95
CA THR A 395 12.23 4.43 0.81
C THR A 395 13.53 4.12 1.55
N GLY A 396 13.49 3.15 2.49
CA GLY A 396 14.68 2.53 3.09
C GLY A 396 15.58 3.38 4.00
N SER A 397 15.06 4.05 5.03
CA SER A 397 15.88 4.77 6.02
C SER A 397 16.07 4.00 7.34
N ASN A 398 17.30 3.53 7.60
CA ASN A 398 17.72 2.93 8.89
C ASN A 398 17.58 3.87 10.11
N ALA A 399 17.29 5.16 9.90
CA ALA A 399 17.28 6.14 10.97
C ALA A 399 15.92 6.27 11.69
N VAL A 400 14.81 5.74 11.14
CA VAL A 400 13.46 6.08 11.66
C VAL A 400 12.50 4.91 11.84
N GLY A 401 12.78 3.69 11.36
CA GLY A 401 11.88 2.55 11.62
C GLY A 401 10.45 2.71 11.05
N TYR A 402 10.25 3.59 10.06
CA TYR A 402 8.98 3.78 9.37
C TYR A 402 9.17 3.70 7.86
N TRP A 403 8.29 2.94 7.20
CA TRP A 403 8.33 2.55 5.78
C TRP A 403 7.21 3.24 4.99
N ASN A 404 7.50 3.66 3.75
CA ASN A 404 6.58 4.40 2.87
C ASN A 404 5.81 5.51 3.59
N ASN A 405 6.49 6.29 4.43
CA ASN A 405 5.88 7.47 5.04
C ASN A 405 5.97 8.67 4.10
N PRO A 406 4.91 9.49 4.05
CA PRO A 406 4.95 10.75 3.34
C PRO A 406 6.12 11.60 3.86
N SER A 407 6.92 12.21 2.98
CA SER A 407 7.87 13.23 3.45
C SER A 407 7.11 14.51 3.82
N SER A 408 7.70 15.34 4.67
CA SER A 408 7.21 16.69 4.95
C SER A 408 8.30 17.74 4.73
N ASN A 409 9.42 17.33 4.12
CA ASN A 409 10.62 18.12 3.89
C ASN A 409 10.61 18.73 2.48
N GLY A 410 9.56 19.47 2.15
CA GLY A 410 9.40 20.04 0.81
C GLY A 410 7.96 20.33 0.39
N GLN A 411 6.98 19.91 1.21
CA GLN A 411 5.55 20.18 1.02
C GLN A 411 5.23 21.62 0.58
N ILE A 412 4.39 21.75 -0.46
CA ILE A 412 3.92 23.03 -1.00
C ILE A 412 3.06 23.77 0.04
N LEU A 413 2.22 23.03 0.78
CA LEU A 413 1.34 23.56 1.80
C LEU A 413 1.65 22.89 3.15
N PRO A 414 2.54 23.47 3.97
CA PRO A 414 2.86 22.92 5.27
C PRO A 414 1.69 23.05 6.24
N ILE A 415 1.19 21.92 6.75
CA ILE A 415 0.08 21.88 7.71
C ILE A 415 0.37 20.98 8.93
N SER A 416 1.61 20.52 9.10
CA SER A 416 2.00 19.60 10.18
C SER A 416 1.93 20.20 11.59
N THR A 417 1.85 21.53 11.71
CA THR A 417 1.67 22.23 12.98
C THR A 417 0.58 23.28 12.86
N VAL A 418 -0.04 23.64 13.98
CA VAL A 418 -1.02 24.73 14.04
C VAL A 418 -0.42 26.04 13.52
N ALA A 419 0.86 26.31 13.80
CA ALA A 419 1.55 27.51 13.33
C ALA A 419 1.72 27.52 11.80
N GLN A 420 2.07 26.39 11.20
CA GLN A 420 2.17 26.26 9.73
C GLN A 420 0.78 26.37 9.10
N LEU A 421 -0.22 25.67 9.64
CA LEU A 421 -1.60 25.77 9.16
C LEU A 421 -2.12 27.22 9.22
N GLN A 422 -1.84 27.95 10.30
CA GLN A 422 -2.21 29.36 10.44
C GLN A 422 -1.44 30.30 9.50
N ALA A 423 -0.25 29.91 9.05
CA ALA A 423 0.50 30.67 8.06
C ALA A 423 -0.07 30.49 6.65
N GLU A 424 -0.58 29.29 6.34
CA GLU A 424 -1.14 28.95 5.02
C GLU A 424 -2.64 29.28 4.89
N VAL A 425 -3.39 29.33 6.00
CA VAL A 425 -4.83 29.60 6.00
C VAL A 425 -5.10 31.06 6.34
N GLN A 426 -5.73 31.79 5.42
CA GLN A 426 -6.26 33.11 5.74
C GLN A 426 -7.46 32.99 6.70
N PRO A 427 -7.51 33.81 7.77
CA PRO A 427 -8.70 33.90 8.62
C PRO A 427 -9.92 34.30 7.81
N LEU A 428 -11.04 33.62 8.08
CA LEU A 428 -12.33 33.96 7.50
C LEU A 428 -12.83 35.29 8.08
N ASN A 429 -13.18 36.26 7.25
CA ASN A 429 -13.68 37.57 7.69
C ASN A 429 -15.17 37.69 7.40
N LEU A 430 -15.82 38.74 7.92
CA LEU A 430 -17.22 39.02 7.58
C LEU A 430 -17.41 39.33 6.09
N ASN A 431 -16.41 39.88 5.41
CA ASN A 431 -16.48 40.11 3.97
C ASN A 431 -16.48 38.82 3.14
N ASP A 432 -16.01 37.72 3.72
CA ASP A 432 -15.96 36.40 3.07
C ASP A 432 -17.23 35.57 3.36
N LEU A 433 -18.16 36.14 4.13
CA LEU A 433 -19.43 35.53 4.49
C LEU A 433 -20.59 36.11 3.68
N VAL A 434 -21.67 35.34 3.61
CA VAL A 434 -22.93 35.76 3.01
C VAL A 434 -24.01 35.77 4.08
N LEU A 435 -24.64 36.93 4.29
CA LEU A 435 -25.83 37.07 5.10
C LEU A 435 -27.08 37.00 4.21
N TYR A 436 -28.04 36.18 4.58
CA TYR A 436 -29.33 36.10 3.91
C TYR A 436 -30.35 36.94 4.66
N VAL A 437 -31.03 37.83 3.94
CA VAL A 437 -32.04 38.74 4.50
C VAL A 437 -33.32 38.62 3.69
N GLY A 438 -34.44 38.46 4.38
CA GLY A 438 -35.77 38.53 3.81
C GLY A 438 -36.28 39.96 3.81
N GLN A 439 -36.74 40.47 2.67
CA GLN A 439 -37.40 41.76 2.59
C GLN A 439 -38.63 41.65 1.69
N ALA A 440 -39.80 41.95 2.25
CA ALA A 440 -41.09 41.66 1.62
C ALA A 440 -41.17 40.18 1.19
N ASN A 441 -41.45 39.88 -0.09
CA ASN A 441 -41.47 38.49 -0.57
C ASN A 441 -40.13 38.00 -1.13
N ARG A 442 -39.02 38.73 -0.94
CA ARG A 442 -37.77 38.46 -1.65
C ARG A 442 -36.63 38.09 -0.73
N LEU A 443 -35.81 37.16 -1.19
CA LEU A 443 -34.56 36.79 -0.54
C LEU A 443 -33.40 37.58 -1.16
N TYR A 444 -32.58 38.20 -0.31
CA TYR A 444 -31.36 38.89 -0.69
C TYR A 444 -30.15 38.24 -0.04
N SER A 445 -29.03 38.19 -0.76
CA SER A 445 -27.72 38.01 -0.17
C SER A 445 -27.06 39.38 0.04
N VAL A 446 -26.45 39.55 1.20
CA VAL A 446 -25.83 40.79 1.66
C VAL A 446 -24.45 40.45 2.21
N ASN A 447 -23.48 41.34 1.98
CA ASN A 447 -22.17 41.22 2.62
C ASN A 447 -22.30 41.76 4.05
N PRO A 448 -22.08 40.93 5.10
CA PRO A 448 -22.30 41.36 6.48
C PRO A 448 -21.23 42.33 6.99
N GLY A 449 -20.06 42.42 6.36
CA GLY A 449 -19.01 43.38 6.74
C GLY A 449 -19.27 44.81 6.24
N THR A 450 -20.05 44.96 5.16
CA THR A 450 -20.32 46.27 4.52
C THR A 450 -21.79 46.65 4.50
N GLY A 451 -22.70 45.70 4.74
CA GLY A 451 -24.16 45.89 4.62
C GLY A 451 -24.65 46.01 3.17
N THR A 452 -23.76 45.93 2.17
CA THR A 452 -24.16 46.08 0.77
C THR A 452 -24.84 44.81 0.24
N THR A 453 -25.96 44.97 -0.47
CA THR A 453 -26.61 43.87 -1.17
C THR A 453 -25.70 43.31 -2.25
N ILE A 454 -25.41 42.01 -2.20
CA ILE A 454 -24.65 41.26 -3.20
C ILE A 454 -25.58 40.92 -4.37
N ARG A 455 -26.72 40.28 -4.08
CA ARG A 455 -27.67 39.82 -5.10
C ARG A 455 -29.09 39.72 -4.55
N ASN A 456 -30.05 40.01 -5.40
CA ASN A 456 -31.45 39.63 -5.22
C ASN A 456 -31.64 38.20 -5.76
N LEU A 457 -31.87 37.23 -4.87
CA LEU A 457 -31.82 35.81 -5.20
C LEU A 457 -33.12 35.32 -5.84
N GLY A 458 -34.26 35.87 -5.42
CA GLY A 458 -35.56 35.53 -6.00
C GLY A 458 -36.74 35.81 -5.06
N ALA A 459 -37.92 35.39 -5.50
CA ALA A 459 -39.14 35.50 -4.72
C ALA A 459 -39.36 34.24 -3.86
N MET A 460 -39.56 34.42 -2.57
CA MET A 460 -39.94 33.40 -1.58
C MET A 460 -41.46 33.15 -1.65
N GLY A 461 -41.91 32.66 -2.80
CA GLY A 461 -43.33 32.37 -3.06
C GLY A 461 -44.13 33.54 -3.65
N ALA A 462 -45.38 33.25 -4.03
CA ALA A 462 -46.30 34.27 -4.54
C ALA A 462 -46.77 35.18 -3.39
N ALA A 463 -46.87 36.49 -3.64
CA ALA A 463 -47.55 37.36 -2.70
C ALA A 463 -48.99 36.81 -2.44
N PRO A 464 -49.47 36.77 -1.19
CA PRO A 464 -48.97 37.48 -0.02
C PRO A 464 -48.31 36.56 1.04
N VAL A 465 -47.34 35.71 0.69
CA VAL A 465 -46.57 35.00 1.73
C VAL A 465 -45.77 36.01 2.56
N SER A 466 -46.19 36.20 3.82
CA SER A 466 -45.50 37.04 4.80
C SER A 466 -44.48 36.19 5.55
N VAL A 467 -43.24 36.18 5.06
CA VAL A 467 -42.12 35.60 5.80
C VAL A 467 -41.84 36.51 6.99
N GLY A 468 -42.05 35.99 8.21
CA GLY A 468 -41.77 36.72 9.44
C GLY A 468 -40.28 36.74 9.75
N ASP A 469 -39.63 35.57 9.65
CA ASP A 469 -38.22 35.42 10.02
C ASP A 469 -37.53 34.29 9.23
N LEU A 470 -36.20 34.36 9.16
CA LEU A 470 -35.33 33.41 8.49
C LEU A 470 -34.33 32.82 9.48
N VAL A 471 -34.07 31.52 9.38
CA VAL A 471 -33.06 30.86 10.18
C VAL A 471 -32.29 29.84 9.36
N MET A 472 -30.96 29.83 9.52
CA MET A 472 -30.09 28.85 8.88
C MET A 472 -29.64 27.81 9.91
N ARG A 473 -29.82 26.53 9.56
CA ARG A 473 -29.27 25.41 10.35
C ARG A 473 -27.77 25.31 10.15
N SER A 474 -27.07 24.66 11.10
CA SER A 474 -25.62 24.48 10.99
C SER A 474 -25.18 23.52 9.88
N ASP A 475 -26.14 22.86 9.21
CA ASP A 475 -25.92 22.08 7.97
C ASP A 475 -26.06 22.92 6.69
N GLY A 476 -26.32 24.23 6.80
CA GLY A 476 -26.46 25.15 5.66
C GLY A 476 -27.89 25.25 5.11
N THR A 477 -28.85 24.49 5.63
CA THR A 477 -30.24 24.56 5.19
C THR A 477 -30.91 25.83 5.73
N LEU A 478 -31.44 26.65 4.83
CA LEU A 478 -32.17 27.87 5.17
C LEU A 478 -33.66 27.57 5.33
N PHE A 479 -34.28 28.13 6.37
CA PHE A 479 -35.71 28.04 6.66
C PHE A 479 -36.34 29.42 6.74
N ALA A 480 -37.58 29.51 6.28
CA ALA A 480 -38.47 30.63 6.48
C ALA A 480 -39.63 30.21 7.38
N TYR A 481 -40.01 31.06 8.33
CA TYR A 481 -41.25 30.93 9.08
C TYR A 481 -42.23 31.98 8.59
N SER A 482 -43.38 31.54 8.08
CA SER A 482 -44.39 32.39 7.43
C SER A 482 -45.74 32.20 8.08
N GLY A 483 -46.51 33.28 8.22
CA GLY A 483 -47.89 33.21 8.72
C GLY A 483 -48.84 32.61 7.69
N ILE A 484 -49.90 31.94 8.14
CA ILE A 484 -50.97 31.41 7.28
C ILE A 484 -52.28 32.13 7.61
N ALA A 485 -52.77 32.95 6.68
CA ALA A 485 -53.98 33.73 6.91
C ALA A 485 -55.25 32.85 6.93
N GLY A 486 -56.05 32.96 8.00
CA GLY A 486 -57.38 32.37 8.12
C GLY A 486 -57.42 30.85 8.28
N ASP A 487 -56.31 30.22 8.71
CA ASP A 487 -56.26 28.78 8.99
C ASP A 487 -56.50 28.52 10.48
N ALA A 488 -57.65 27.90 10.80
CA ALA A 488 -58.03 27.63 12.18
C ALA A 488 -57.10 26.65 12.92
N ALA A 489 -56.30 25.86 12.19
CA ALA A 489 -55.43 24.83 12.75
C ALA A 489 -53.96 25.27 12.88
N ASN A 490 -53.55 26.36 12.22
CA ASN A 490 -52.15 26.75 12.09
C ASN A 490 -52.01 28.27 12.09
N ALA A 491 -51.11 28.80 12.93
CA ALA A 491 -50.75 30.22 12.87
C ALA A 491 -49.74 30.48 11.74
N GLY A 492 -48.90 29.48 11.44
CA GLY A 492 -47.81 29.58 10.51
C GLY A 492 -47.33 28.25 9.95
N GLN A 493 -46.35 28.35 9.06
CA GLN A 493 -45.63 27.24 8.46
C GLN A 493 -44.15 27.54 8.36
N VAL A 494 -43.35 26.50 8.55
CA VAL A 494 -41.92 26.50 8.32
C VAL A 494 -41.66 25.90 6.95
N THR A 495 -40.83 26.52 6.13
CA THR A 495 -40.50 26.03 4.79
C THR A 495 -39.01 26.15 4.54
N THR A 496 -38.41 25.17 3.86
CA THR A 496 -37.02 25.30 3.39
C THR A 496 -36.95 26.33 2.27
N VAL A 497 -35.84 27.05 2.20
CA VAL A 497 -35.57 28.06 1.17
C VAL A 497 -34.29 27.67 0.44
N ASP A 498 -34.34 27.61 -0.88
CA ASP A 498 -33.15 27.46 -1.71
C ASP A 498 -32.34 28.79 -1.67
N PRO A 499 -31.14 28.81 -1.07
CA PRO A 499 -30.36 30.04 -0.94
C PRO A 499 -29.80 30.56 -2.27
N THR A 500 -29.89 29.79 -3.36
CA THR A 500 -29.37 30.20 -4.69
C THR A 500 -30.39 31.02 -5.49
N ASN A 501 -31.68 30.80 -5.25
CA ASN A 501 -32.77 31.35 -6.06
C ASN A 501 -34.03 31.74 -5.26
N GLY A 502 -34.07 31.53 -3.95
CA GLY A 502 -35.19 31.88 -3.07
C GLY A 502 -36.43 30.99 -3.19
N THR A 503 -36.38 29.89 -3.95
CA THR A 503 -37.52 28.97 -4.10
C THR A 503 -37.84 28.30 -2.78
N LEU A 504 -39.14 28.22 -2.45
CA LEU A 504 -39.63 27.54 -1.26
C LEU A 504 -39.84 26.04 -1.52
N GLY A 505 -39.43 25.20 -0.57
CA GLY A 505 -39.71 23.78 -0.56
C GLY A 505 -41.13 23.44 -0.07
N THR A 506 -41.34 22.19 0.34
CA THR A 506 -42.61 21.75 0.91
C THR A 506 -42.82 22.37 2.29
N PRO A 507 -43.92 23.10 2.53
CA PRO A 507 -44.19 23.68 3.84
C PRO A 507 -44.55 22.63 4.89
N ILE A 508 -44.21 22.94 6.13
CA ILE A 508 -44.54 22.18 7.32
C ILE A 508 -45.34 23.10 8.23
N ASN A 509 -46.61 22.78 8.47
CA ASN A 509 -47.47 23.60 9.30
C ASN A 509 -47.14 23.45 10.78
N ASP A 510 -47.21 24.55 11.52
CA ASP A 510 -46.84 24.58 12.94
C ASP A 510 -47.89 23.98 13.88
N SER A 511 -49.12 23.72 13.41
CA SER A 511 -50.22 23.19 14.24
C SER A 511 -50.55 24.05 15.47
N ILE A 512 -50.23 25.34 15.44
CA ILE A 512 -50.63 26.30 16.48
C ILE A 512 -52.08 26.69 16.19
N ILE A 513 -53.01 26.10 16.95
CA ILE A 513 -54.45 26.28 16.73
C ILE A 513 -54.83 27.74 16.99
N ASP A 514 -55.49 28.35 16.02
CA ASP A 514 -55.93 29.74 16.03
C ASP A 514 -56.89 30.05 17.20
N ALA A 515 -57.64 29.08 17.72
CA ALA A 515 -58.45 29.27 18.94
C ALA A 515 -57.62 29.63 20.20
N THR A 516 -56.30 29.43 20.17
CA THR A 516 -55.37 29.75 21.27
C THR A 516 -54.81 31.17 21.17
N LEU A 517 -54.68 31.73 19.96
CA LEU A 517 -54.04 33.02 19.71
C LEU A 517 -54.87 33.98 18.87
N THR A 518 -55.80 33.56 18.02
CA THR A 518 -56.56 34.40 17.06
C THR A 518 -55.60 35.27 16.23
N SER A 519 -54.53 34.68 15.70
CA SER A 519 -53.45 35.38 15.02
C SER A 519 -52.75 34.51 13.98
N ASP A 520 -52.64 35.08 12.78
CA ASP A 520 -51.90 34.54 11.64
C ASP A 520 -50.54 35.24 11.46
N VAL A 521 -50.11 36.01 12.47
CA VAL A 521 -48.89 36.83 12.42
C VAL A 521 -47.79 36.17 13.22
N VAL A 522 -46.75 35.74 12.50
CA VAL A 522 -45.56 35.13 13.08
C VAL A 522 -44.43 36.15 13.21
N GLY A 523 -43.77 36.16 14.37
CA GLY A 523 -42.74 37.15 14.70
C GLY A 523 -41.32 36.65 14.49
N ALA A 524 -40.98 35.47 15.01
CA ALA A 524 -39.60 34.95 14.96
C ALA A 524 -39.52 33.42 15.01
N ILE A 525 -38.41 32.88 14.49
CA ILE A 525 -38.04 31.46 14.61
C ILE A 525 -36.60 31.32 15.10
N ALA A 526 -36.37 30.40 16.04
CA ALA A 526 -35.02 29.99 16.43
C ALA A 526 -34.91 28.47 16.44
N LEU A 527 -33.72 27.95 16.12
CA LEU A 527 -33.45 26.52 16.14
C LEU A 527 -32.44 26.21 17.24
N ARG A 528 -32.85 25.43 18.24
CA ARG A 528 -31.94 24.92 19.26
C ARG A 528 -31.30 23.64 18.75
N ARG A 529 -29.97 23.60 18.63
CA ARG A 529 -29.24 22.38 18.30
C ARG A 529 -29.13 21.48 19.53
N ASN A 530 -29.71 20.29 19.48
CA ASN A 530 -29.60 19.28 20.55
C ASN A 530 -28.52 18.23 20.25
N GLY A 531 -28.13 18.10 18.97
CA GLY A 531 -27.12 17.12 18.53
C GLY A 531 -26.74 17.29 17.05
N LEU A 532 -26.20 16.22 16.46
CA LEU A 532 -25.98 16.15 15.02
C LEU A 532 -27.33 15.93 14.33
N GLN A 533 -27.74 16.82 13.42
CA GLN A 533 -29.02 16.77 12.71
C GLN A 533 -30.30 16.83 13.59
N ASP A 534 -30.16 17.02 14.92
CA ASP A 534 -31.26 17.16 15.87
C ASP A 534 -31.43 18.63 16.29
N TYR A 535 -32.59 19.21 15.95
CA TYR A 535 -32.95 20.59 16.26
C TYR A 535 -34.38 20.72 16.75
N SER A 536 -34.58 21.48 17.83
CA SER A 536 -35.92 21.88 18.29
C SER A 536 -36.23 23.29 17.77
N PRO A 537 -37.32 23.47 16.99
CA PRO A 537 -37.75 24.80 16.57
C PRO A 537 -38.52 25.51 17.69
N PHE A 538 -38.24 26.80 17.84
CA PHE A 538 -38.91 27.73 18.75
C PHE A 538 -39.60 28.79 17.91
N TYR A 539 -40.90 29.00 18.16
CA TYR A 539 -41.72 29.96 17.42
C TYR A 539 -42.18 31.08 18.36
N ALA A 540 -42.10 32.31 17.89
CA ALA A 540 -42.78 33.44 18.50
C ALA A 540 -43.94 33.86 17.60
N VAL A 541 -45.17 33.75 18.11
CA VAL A 541 -46.40 34.13 17.39
C VAL A 541 -47.01 35.35 18.06
N ASP A 542 -47.40 36.35 17.28
CA ASP A 542 -47.87 37.62 17.81
C ASP A 542 -49.30 37.51 18.34
N ASN A 543 -49.55 38.01 19.56
CA ASN A 543 -50.89 38.05 20.13
C ASN A 543 -51.69 39.20 19.49
N PRO A 544 -52.96 38.98 19.14
CA PRO A 544 -53.77 39.94 18.41
C PRO A 544 -54.20 41.11 19.30
N PRO A 545 -54.63 42.21 18.68
CA PRO A 545 -55.27 43.31 19.39
C PRO A 545 -56.56 42.85 20.10
N GLY A 546 -56.77 43.28 21.34
CA GLY A 546 -58.02 43.09 22.11
C GLY A 546 -58.01 42.01 23.21
N GLY A 547 -57.05 41.07 23.23
CA GLY A 547 -56.98 39.97 24.23
C GLY A 547 -56.21 40.29 25.54
N PRO A 548 -55.97 39.30 26.43
CA PRO A 548 -54.93 39.40 27.46
C PRO A 548 -53.54 39.43 26.80
N ASN A 549 -52.57 40.17 27.38
CA ASN A 549 -51.18 40.26 26.85
C ASN A 549 -51.05 40.80 25.40
N GLN A 550 -51.93 41.72 24.98
CA GLN A 550 -51.87 42.37 23.67
C GLN A 550 -50.50 42.99 23.39
N ASN A 551 -50.12 43.05 22.11
CA ASN A 551 -48.85 43.61 21.65
C ASN A 551 -47.63 42.90 22.26
N ARG A 552 -47.72 41.58 22.43
CA ARG A 552 -46.63 40.67 22.83
C ARG A 552 -46.66 39.44 21.94
N SER A 553 -45.56 38.70 21.89
CA SER A 553 -45.54 37.40 21.22
C SER A 553 -45.64 36.26 22.25
N THR A 554 -46.11 35.11 21.82
CA THR A 554 -46.24 33.88 22.63
C THR A 554 -45.24 32.85 22.12
N LEU A 555 -44.53 32.20 23.05
CA LEU A 555 -43.52 31.21 22.75
C LEU A 555 -44.13 29.82 22.64
N PHE A 556 -43.75 29.12 21.57
CA PHE A 556 -44.02 27.71 21.33
C PHE A 556 -42.73 26.96 21.05
N ILE A 557 -42.73 25.67 21.35
CA ILE A 557 -41.71 24.74 20.88
C ILE A 557 -42.38 23.74 19.94
N GLY A 558 -41.82 23.55 18.76
CA GLY A 558 -42.24 22.51 17.83
C GLY A 558 -41.47 21.21 18.02
N SER A 559 -42.07 20.12 17.55
CA SER A 559 -41.46 18.80 17.51
C SER A 559 -40.19 18.80 16.67
N ARG A 560 -39.17 18.09 17.15
CA ARG A 560 -37.88 17.89 16.45
C ARG A 560 -38.01 17.12 15.14
N THR A 561 -39.08 16.32 15.00
CA THR A 561 -39.31 15.46 13.83
C THR A 561 -40.29 16.07 12.85
N THR A 562 -41.35 16.70 13.35
CA THR A 562 -42.47 17.17 12.51
C THR A 562 -42.59 18.68 12.46
N GLY A 563 -41.85 19.45 13.28
CA GLY A 563 -42.01 20.90 13.39
C GLY A 563 -43.31 21.36 14.06
N SER A 564 -44.27 20.46 14.30
CA SER A 564 -45.57 20.75 14.91
C SER A 564 -45.43 21.14 16.37
N ALA A 565 -46.06 22.24 16.76
CA ALA A 565 -46.23 22.71 18.13
C ALA A 565 -47.55 22.23 18.76
N ALA A 566 -48.22 21.24 18.18
CA ALA A 566 -49.30 20.55 18.86
C ALA A 566 -48.75 19.83 20.10
N PRO A 567 -49.42 19.90 21.28
CA PRO A 567 -48.96 19.19 22.47
C PRO A 567 -48.78 17.69 22.20
N ASP A 568 -47.57 17.17 22.43
CA ASP A 568 -47.23 15.76 22.27
C ASP A 568 -47.07 15.09 23.65
N PRO A 569 -47.90 14.09 24.02
CA PRO A 569 -47.74 13.36 25.27
C PRO A 569 -46.40 12.64 25.43
N ASN A 570 -45.71 12.32 24.33
CA ASN A 570 -44.42 11.62 24.34
C ASN A 570 -43.23 12.57 24.35
N ASP A 571 -43.44 13.85 24.01
CA ASP A 571 -42.42 14.91 24.10
C ASP A 571 -43.03 16.13 24.81
N PRO A 572 -43.02 16.17 26.16
CA PRO A 572 -43.67 17.23 26.94
C PRO A 572 -42.99 18.61 26.75
N GLU A 573 -41.84 18.65 26.08
CA GLU A 573 -41.22 19.90 25.68
C GLU A 573 -41.96 20.56 24.51
N VAL A 574 -42.74 19.83 23.72
CA VAL A 574 -43.50 20.40 22.59
C VAL A 574 -44.74 21.15 23.08
N GLY A 575 -45.06 22.25 22.40
CA GLY A 575 -46.28 23.03 22.61
C GLY A 575 -46.07 24.41 23.23
N LEU A 576 -47.17 24.99 23.70
CA LEU A 576 -47.23 26.31 24.32
C LEU A 576 -46.33 26.40 25.56
N LYS A 577 -45.52 27.47 25.65
CA LYS A 577 -44.69 27.78 26.82
C LYS A 577 -45.18 28.99 27.60
N GLY A 578 -45.61 30.03 26.91
CA GLY A 578 -46.20 31.20 27.54
C GLY A 578 -45.92 32.48 26.77
N THR A 579 -46.54 33.57 27.20
CA THR A 579 -46.30 34.90 26.62
C THR A 579 -44.87 35.36 26.92
N ILE A 580 -44.18 35.85 25.88
CA ILE A 580 -42.88 36.49 25.99
C ILE A 580 -43.06 37.87 26.64
N THR A 581 -42.87 37.94 27.95
CA THR A 581 -43.10 39.15 28.74
C THR A 581 -42.26 39.22 30.00
N GLY A 582 -41.96 40.43 30.45
CA GLY A 582 -41.18 40.73 31.65
C GLY A 582 -41.09 42.24 31.90
N PRO A 583 -40.61 42.67 33.09
CA PRO A 583 -40.39 44.08 33.39
C PRO A 583 -39.51 44.76 32.33
N GLY A 584 -40.00 45.85 31.74
CA GLY A 584 -39.29 46.61 30.72
C GLY A 584 -39.32 46.03 29.29
N ILE A 585 -40.02 44.91 29.06
CA ILE A 585 -40.20 44.30 27.73
C ILE A 585 -41.53 44.76 27.12
N THR A 586 -41.47 45.30 25.90
CA THR A 586 -42.64 45.81 25.18
C THR A 586 -42.57 45.48 23.70
N GLY A 587 -43.73 45.38 23.05
CA GLY A 587 -43.81 45.11 21.62
C GLY A 587 -43.66 43.63 21.28
N PHE A 588 -43.74 43.34 19.99
CA PHE A 588 -43.60 42.00 19.43
C PHE A 588 -42.13 41.57 19.34
N THR A 589 -41.88 40.27 19.53
CA THR A 589 -40.58 39.64 19.32
C THR A 589 -40.38 39.45 17.83
N THR A 590 -39.41 40.15 17.27
CA THR A 590 -39.14 40.17 15.82
C THR A 590 -37.90 39.38 15.42
N GLY A 591 -37.17 38.83 16.40
CA GLY A 591 -36.05 37.93 16.14
C GLY A 591 -35.69 37.14 17.37
N MET A 592 -35.26 35.90 17.18
CA MET A 592 -34.79 35.01 18.24
C MET A 592 -33.53 34.26 17.82
N ALA A 593 -32.60 34.08 18.75
CA ALA A 593 -31.38 33.31 18.49
C ALA A 593 -30.86 32.62 19.74
N PHE A 594 -30.22 31.45 19.55
CA PHE A 594 -29.52 30.74 20.62
C PHE A 594 -28.03 31.11 20.62
N VAL A 595 -27.53 31.50 21.79
CA VAL A 595 -26.09 31.64 22.07
C VAL A 595 -25.80 30.93 23.38
N ASN A 596 -24.88 29.96 23.35
CA ASN A 596 -24.49 29.16 24.52
C ASN A 596 -25.67 28.54 25.30
N GLY A 597 -26.68 28.05 24.56
CA GLY A 597 -27.88 27.42 25.12
C GLY A 597 -28.91 28.39 25.72
N VAL A 598 -28.64 29.69 25.71
CA VAL A 598 -29.58 30.74 26.14
C VAL A 598 -30.31 31.27 24.92
N LEU A 599 -31.64 31.35 25.02
CA LEU A 599 -32.49 31.95 24.00
C LEU A 599 -32.56 33.47 24.23
N TYR A 600 -32.09 34.22 23.24
CA TYR A 600 -32.21 35.67 23.19
C TYR A 600 -33.32 36.07 22.24
N GLY A 601 -33.99 37.19 22.55
CA GLY A 601 -34.98 37.81 21.69
C GLY A 601 -34.71 39.31 21.56
N VAL A 602 -35.10 39.86 20.41
CA VAL A 602 -35.22 41.30 20.20
C VAL A 602 -36.66 41.68 19.89
N SER A 603 -37.04 42.90 20.28
CA SER A 603 -38.38 43.43 20.00
C SER A 603 -38.36 44.60 19.02
N ILE A 604 -39.52 44.85 18.43
CA ILE A 604 -39.77 46.04 17.62
C ILE A 604 -39.65 47.36 18.41
N SER A 605 -39.69 47.30 19.74
CA SER A 605 -39.44 48.45 20.62
C SER A 605 -37.95 48.65 20.95
N GLY A 606 -37.07 47.80 20.43
CA GLY A 606 -35.62 47.91 20.55
C GLY A 606 -35.01 47.40 21.84
N GLN A 607 -35.67 46.43 22.48
CA GLN A 607 -35.10 45.73 23.62
C GLN A 607 -34.36 44.47 23.16
N LEU A 608 -33.26 44.15 23.84
CA LEU A 608 -32.64 42.83 23.86
C LEU A 608 -32.96 42.17 25.21
N TYR A 609 -33.36 40.91 25.19
CA TYR A 609 -33.74 40.15 26.38
C TYR A 609 -33.44 38.67 26.24
N THR A 610 -33.36 37.97 27.36
CA THR A 610 -33.38 36.50 27.38
C THR A 610 -34.80 35.99 27.55
N ILE A 611 -35.08 34.81 27.01
CA ILE A 611 -36.40 34.16 27.07
C ILE A 611 -36.24 32.81 27.78
N ASN A 612 -37.02 32.57 28.83
CA ASN A 612 -37.09 31.27 29.47
C ASN A 612 -37.78 30.27 28.54
N GLN A 613 -37.05 29.21 28.17
CA GLN A 613 -37.49 28.20 27.20
C GLN A 613 -38.73 27.41 27.66
N THR A 614 -39.00 27.34 28.96
CA THR A 614 -40.10 26.54 29.52
C THR A 614 -41.35 27.37 29.79
N THR A 615 -41.20 28.65 30.15
CA THR A 615 -42.32 29.49 30.61
C THR A 615 -42.61 30.70 29.72
N GLY A 616 -41.73 31.01 28.76
CA GLY A 616 -41.80 32.25 27.98
C GLY A 616 -41.41 33.52 28.77
N ALA A 617 -41.17 33.44 30.09
CA ALA A 617 -40.81 34.61 30.88
C ALA A 617 -39.51 35.26 30.35
N ALA A 618 -39.55 36.57 30.10
CA ALA A 618 -38.44 37.32 29.53
C ALA A 618 -37.73 38.18 30.59
N SER A 619 -36.40 38.29 30.48
CA SER A 619 -35.58 39.16 31.32
C SER A 619 -34.84 40.17 30.46
N LEU A 620 -35.07 41.47 30.70
CA LEU A 620 -34.39 42.54 29.97
C LEU A 620 -32.88 42.46 30.15
N VAL A 621 -32.16 42.41 29.04
CA VAL A 621 -30.69 42.52 29.01
C VAL A 621 -30.33 43.99 28.81
N SER A 622 -30.89 44.63 27.78
CA SER A 622 -30.62 46.05 27.47
C SER A 622 -31.76 46.64 26.64
N ASN A 623 -32.01 47.94 26.82
CA ASN A 623 -32.88 48.70 25.93
C ASN A 623 -32.00 49.55 25.01
N LEU A 624 -31.89 49.13 23.75
CA LEU A 624 -31.00 49.71 22.75
C LEU A 624 -31.67 50.83 21.95
N GLY A 625 -32.99 50.96 22.03
CA GLY A 625 -33.75 52.02 21.36
C GLY A 625 -33.80 51.91 19.83
N VAL A 626 -33.34 50.78 19.27
CA VAL A 626 -33.34 50.51 17.82
C VAL A 626 -34.45 49.52 17.49
N PRO A 627 -35.43 49.84 16.62
CA PRO A 627 -36.51 48.92 16.28
C PRO A 627 -35.99 47.76 15.43
N PHE A 628 -35.70 46.63 16.08
CA PHE A 628 -35.14 45.45 15.43
C PHE A 628 -36.18 44.64 14.66
N THR A 629 -35.73 43.97 13.61
CA THR A 629 -36.54 43.17 12.67
C THR A 629 -36.07 41.74 12.53
N GLY A 630 -34.98 41.35 13.20
CA GLY A 630 -34.43 40.00 13.13
C GLY A 630 -33.21 39.84 14.03
N LEU A 631 -32.90 38.60 14.41
CA LEU A 631 -31.78 38.27 15.27
C LEU A 631 -31.20 36.91 14.87
N THR A 632 -29.88 36.83 14.74
CA THR A 632 -29.18 35.57 14.51
C THR A 632 -27.94 35.48 15.41
N ASN A 633 -27.40 34.28 15.58
CA ASN A 633 -26.12 34.12 16.28
C ASN A 633 -24.97 34.64 15.41
N GLY A 634 -23.87 35.02 16.05
CA GLY A 634 -22.67 35.43 15.33
C GLY A 634 -21.98 34.24 14.63
N PRO A 635 -21.25 34.51 13.54
CA PRO A 635 -20.50 33.48 12.82
C PRO A 635 -19.43 32.86 13.72
N GLN A 636 -19.46 31.54 13.86
CA GLN A 636 -18.68 30.82 14.85
C GLN A 636 -17.16 30.82 14.57
N ASN A 637 -16.78 30.91 13.30
CA ASN A 637 -15.38 30.79 12.85
C ASN A 637 -14.80 32.08 12.27
N ALA A 638 -15.61 33.13 12.07
CA ALA A 638 -15.12 34.37 11.49
C ALA A 638 -14.29 35.19 12.48
N ALA A 639 -13.28 35.89 11.96
CA ALA A 639 -12.28 36.66 12.70
C ALA A 639 -11.69 35.84 13.87
N ASN A 640 -11.29 34.58 13.60
CA ASN A 640 -10.78 33.64 14.59
C ASN A 640 -11.74 33.40 15.77
N GLY A 641 -13.05 33.42 15.49
CA GLY A 641 -14.10 33.20 16.47
C GLY A 641 -14.42 34.42 17.35
N ALA A 642 -13.97 35.63 16.96
CA ALA A 642 -14.27 36.85 17.71
C ALA A 642 -15.78 37.09 17.89
N TYR A 643 -16.60 36.62 16.95
CA TYR A 643 -18.04 36.83 16.94
C TYR A 643 -18.86 35.63 17.47
N LYS A 644 -18.23 34.53 17.89
CA LYS A 644 -18.92 33.25 18.21
C LYS A 644 -19.93 33.36 19.35
N ASP A 645 -19.68 34.29 20.29
CA ASP A 645 -20.50 34.55 21.48
C ASP A 645 -21.33 35.84 21.35
N MET A 646 -21.45 36.38 20.13
CA MET A 646 -22.20 37.60 19.82
C MET A 646 -23.52 37.27 19.13
N LEU A 647 -24.38 38.29 19.08
CA LEU A 647 -25.65 38.30 18.38
C LEU A 647 -25.58 39.33 17.25
N PHE A 648 -26.24 39.04 16.13
CA PHE A 648 -26.36 39.96 15.00
C PHE A 648 -27.82 40.30 14.80
N ALA A 649 -28.17 41.56 14.99
CA ALA A 649 -29.53 42.07 14.87
C ALA A 649 -29.66 42.98 13.65
N THR A 650 -30.81 42.92 12.98
CA THR A 650 -31.15 43.83 11.87
C THR A 650 -32.24 44.80 12.29
N ASP A 651 -32.27 46.00 11.70
CA ASP A 651 -33.37 46.96 11.88
C ASP A 651 -34.17 47.20 10.60
N SER A 652 -35.30 47.90 10.75
CA SER A 652 -36.19 48.26 9.63
C SER A 652 -35.57 49.20 8.59
N ALA A 653 -34.44 49.84 8.89
CA ALA A 653 -33.69 50.66 7.94
C ALA A 653 -32.62 49.84 7.18
N GLY A 654 -32.49 48.55 7.49
CA GLY A 654 -31.53 47.64 6.85
C GLY A 654 -30.14 47.68 7.48
N ASN A 655 -29.97 48.28 8.66
CA ASN A 655 -28.70 48.25 9.37
C ASN A 655 -28.49 46.92 10.08
N LEU A 656 -27.25 46.46 10.13
CA LEU A 656 -26.81 45.28 10.87
C LEU A 656 -25.99 45.72 12.09
N TYR A 657 -26.33 45.17 13.26
CA TYR A 657 -25.65 45.46 14.52
C TYR A 657 -25.10 44.18 15.13
N ALA A 658 -23.82 44.17 15.50
CA ALA A 658 -23.29 43.17 16.41
C ALA A 658 -23.54 43.60 17.86
N LEU A 659 -24.02 42.67 18.66
CA LEU A 659 -24.38 42.86 20.06
C LEU A 659 -23.67 41.82 20.91
N SER A 660 -23.09 42.24 22.03
CA SER A 660 -22.70 41.29 23.07
C SER A 660 -23.95 40.67 23.70
N THR A 661 -23.81 39.49 24.28
CA THR A 661 -24.86 38.87 25.12
C THR A 661 -25.22 39.68 26.37
N THR A 662 -24.41 40.69 26.70
CA THR A 662 -24.70 41.68 27.77
C THR A 662 -25.43 42.93 27.26
N GLY A 663 -25.74 43.01 25.96
CA GLY A 663 -26.53 44.10 25.37
C GLY A 663 -25.75 45.39 25.12
N ALA A 664 -24.50 45.28 24.69
CA ALA A 664 -23.70 46.40 24.21
C ALA A 664 -23.38 46.23 22.71
N PHE A 665 -23.49 47.32 21.94
CA PHE A 665 -23.04 47.35 20.54
C PHE A 665 -21.54 47.03 20.45
N GLN A 666 -21.18 46.17 19.50
CA GLN A 666 -19.81 45.75 19.25
C GLN A 666 -19.32 46.31 17.91
N PRO A 667 -18.02 46.66 17.81
CA PRO A 667 -17.41 46.97 16.53
C PRO A 667 -17.39 45.72 15.65
N VAL A 668 -17.62 45.93 14.36
CA VAL A 668 -17.73 44.88 13.35
C VAL A 668 -16.60 45.03 12.35
#